data_AF-A0A7K3KZ45-F1
#
_entry.id   AF-A0A7K3KZ45-F1
#
_cell.length_a   1.000
_cell.length_b   1.000
_cell.length_c   1.000
_cell.angle_alpha   90.00
_cell.angle_beta   90.00
_cell.angle_gamma   90.00
#
_symmetry.space_group_name_H-M   'P 1'
#
loop_
_entity.id
_entity.type
_entity.pdbx_description
1 polymer ?
#
loop_
_entity_poly.entity_id
_entity_poly.type
_entity_poly.pdbx_seq_one_letter_code
_entity_poly.pdbx_strand_id
1 'polypeptide(L)'
;MHCSTPIAKKTTAHRAFRAALALTLATTLTLPATALAAPGESGETTLTQRDIDDRAIREAREAMAATPAPQAKEAPAPEKPSAPGATRIHVLSFCYSDAILLESNGRFGLVDAAEDSDYPDGSDPRYPAERPGITHGAGVEQQLVAYMKKVGVTEDNLDFFIGTHPHSDHIGGADTVIETFKPERVYTPEYKDEYIQGGKRPDPSDSKALAAWKSHPRLWDNLYVYDQLVSAAETADSELIQSLTPETARFKLGAMDIEIVNYDEEYKTKPTADANDFCWGVKVEAFGKRAFLAGDINNYNGDEDALAKTLGHVDLLKIGHHGGPGSNSANYLRAILASPSTPSAIAVQTGQYNHATNELISALASANARHFTAEEAAQDGKPAIVVTFSKDGLTTNVDSANQTFRTRTSSPYLTSYVNGKQAPLSGWIARDNRWYWFESSATATESQWKALGGTWYYLTANGAMAIGWAHDGNAWYFFDSSGAMRPGGWLLDRGTWYYLGPSGAMQTGWLNLGGTWYWLGDDGKMRTGWYRANGAWYYSDGSGAMRANGWLNDRGTWYWLEPSGAMTENAWKLVNGTWYWLKPGGAMATGWYQVGGTWYLSNGSGAMLTGWQNVNGTWYYLRSSGAMAEGWLKLGGTWYYLQPGSGAMRTGWLQLDGTWYYLSGSGAMVTGRQIIDGKVYSFALNGALAG
;
A
#
# COMPACT_ATOMS: atom_id res chain seq x y z
N MET A 1 -8.51 -15.94 12.58
CA MET A 1 -9.13 -14.92 11.70
C MET A 1 -10.43 -14.50 12.38
N HIS A 2 -10.65 -13.22 12.68
CA HIS A 2 -11.85 -12.80 13.42
C HIS A 2 -12.64 -11.77 12.61
N CYS A 3 -13.86 -12.13 12.20
CA CYS A 3 -14.91 -11.15 11.96
C CYS A 3 -15.25 -10.54 13.32
N SER A 4 -14.78 -9.32 13.54
CA SER A 4 -15.19 -8.55 14.72
C SER A 4 -16.65 -8.18 14.54
N THR A 5 -17.55 -8.83 15.28
CA THR A 5 -18.84 -8.23 15.60
C THR A 5 -18.54 -6.90 16.32
N PRO A 6 -19.05 -5.75 15.87
CA PRO A 6 -18.87 -4.53 16.62
C PRO A 6 -19.79 -4.62 17.85
N ILE A 7 -19.26 -5.18 18.94
CA ILE A 7 -19.77 -4.91 20.28
C ILE A 7 -19.65 -3.39 20.45
N ALA A 8 -20.80 -2.73 20.55
CA ALA A 8 -20.91 -1.29 20.74
C ALA A 8 -20.20 -0.86 22.05
N LYS A 9 -18.88 -0.66 21.99
CA LYS A 9 -18.14 0.06 23.03
C LYS A 9 -18.34 1.55 22.80
N LYS A 10 -19.25 2.14 23.57
CA LYS A 10 -19.30 3.60 23.79
C LYS A 10 -17.96 4.02 24.42
N THR A 11 -17.03 4.53 23.61
CA THR A 11 -15.82 5.20 24.12
C THR A 11 -15.75 6.64 23.65
N THR A 12 -15.88 7.50 24.66
CA THR A 12 -15.57 8.92 24.82
C THR A 12 -14.41 9.43 23.96
N ALA A 13 -14.65 9.81 22.70
CA ALA A 13 -13.64 10.43 21.82
C ALA A 13 -14.07 11.80 21.25
N HIS A 14 -14.91 12.55 21.99
CA HIS A 14 -15.46 13.84 21.53
C HIS A 14 -14.86 15.09 22.23
N ARG A 15 -13.68 15.01 22.84
CA ARG A 15 -13.08 16.16 23.56
C ARG A 15 -11.61 16.49 23.29
N ALA A 16 -10.94 15.87 22.32
CA ALA A 16 -9.50 16.11 22.09
C ALA A 16 -9.13 16.93 20.83
N PHE A 17 -10.08 17.53 20.11
CA PHE A 17 -9.78 18.25 18.86
C PHE A 17 -10.09 19.76 18.86
N ARG A 18 -10.36 20.36 20.04
CA ARG A 18 -10.68 21.79 20.18
C ARG A 18 -9.57 22.65 20.82
N ALA A 19 -8.35 22.15 20.97
CA ALA A 19 -7.29 22.84 21.74
C ALA A 19 -5.94 23.06 21.02
N ALA A 20 -5.87 23.00 19.69
CA ALA A 20 -4.59 23.16 18.96
C ALA A 20 -4.63 24.18 17.80
N LEU A 21 -5.44 25.24 17.93
CA LEU A 21 -5.45 26.35 16.96
C LEU A 21 -5.53 27.71 17.69
N ALA A 22 -4.56 27.98 18.56
CA ALA A 22 -4.39 29.29 19.20
C ALA A 22 -2.94 29.47 19.70
N LEU A 23 -1.99 29.59 18.77
CA LEU A 23 -0.63 30.14 18.91
C LEU A 23 -0.05 30.03 17.49
N THR A 24 0.23 31.06 16.71
CA THR A 24 1.11 32.18 17.01
C THR A 24 0.89 33.24 15.91
N LEU A 25 0.48 34.45 16.28
CA LEU A 25 0.37 35.60 15.38
C LEU A 25 1.21 36.73 16.02
N ALA A 26 2.41 36.94 15.50
CA ALA A 26 3.15 38.20 15.56
C ALA A 26 4.54 37.99 14.92
N THR A 27 4.79 38.58 13.75
CA THR A 27 5.65 39.77 13.65
C THR A 27 5.70 40.28 12.21
N THR A 28 5.26 41.53 12.08
CA THR A 28 5.58 42.60 11.12
C THR A 28 6.66 42.35 10.06
N LEU A 29 6.33 42.71 8.80
CA LEU A 29 7.27 43.33 7.89
C LEU A 29 6.62 44.49 7.13
N THR A 30 7.18 45.66 7.36
CA THR A 30 6.95 46.94 6.69
C THR A 30 7.42 46.90 5.24
N LEU A 31 6.65 47.47 4.31
CA LEU A 31 7.14 47.91 3.01
C LEU A 31 6.99 49.45 2.91
N PRO A 32 7.98 50.17 2.35
CA PRO A 32 7.89 51.60 2.17
C PRO A 32 7.09 51.95 0.91
N ALA A 33 6.46 53.12 0.97
CA ALA A 33 5.62 53.71 -0.05
C ALA A 33 6.40 54.62 -1.03
N THR A 34 5.65 55.09 -2.04
CA THR A 34 5.86 56.23 -2.97
C THR A 34 6.49 55.85 -4.34
N ALA A 35 6.01 56.30 -5.52
CA ALA A 35 4.98 57.30 -5.84
C ALA A 35 4.52 57.27 -7.34
N LEU A 36 3.37 57.92 -7.61
CA LEU A 36 2.90 58.61 -8.85
C LEU A 36 2.37 57.76 -10.02
N ALA A 37 1.25 58.06 -10.71
CA ALA A 37 0.20 59.09 -10.63
C ALA A 37 -1.07 58.67 -11.43
N ALA A 38 -2.26 59.01 -10.88
CA ALA A 38 -3.65 59.27 -11.37
C ALA A 38 -4.13 59.00 -12.84
N PRO A 39 -5.46 59.09 -13.14
CA PRO A 39 -6.56 58.20 -12.73
C PRO A 39 -7.49 57.78 -13.90
N GLY A 40 -8.28 56.71 -13.73
CA GLY A 40 -9.39 56.35 -14.62
C GLY A 40 -10.32 55.33 -13.96
N GLU A 41 -11.57 55.73 -13.74
CA GLU A 41 -12.60 54.98 -13.01
C GLU A 41 -13.14 53.76 -13.79
N SER A 42 -13.20 52.60 -13.15
CA SER A 42 -14.34 51.68 -13.20
C SER A 42 -14.29 50.74 -12.00
N GLY A 43 -15.40 50.65 -11.27
CA GLY A 43 -15.49 49.90 -10.02
C GLY A 43 -15.52 48.39 -10.23
N GLU A 44 -14.45 47.71 -9.82
CA GLU A 44 -14.45 46.28 -9.53
C GLU A 44 -14.28 46.09 -8.02
N THR A 45 -15.32 45.55 -7.38
CA THR A 45 -15.24 45.02 -6.01
C THR A 45 -14.30 43.82 -6.02
N THR A 46 -13.07 44.02 -5.56
CA THR A 46 -12.09 42.95 -5.35
C THR A 46 -12.50 42.15 -4.12
N LEU A 47 -13.06 40.95 -4.34
CA LEU A 47 -13.31 39.99 -3.27
C LEU A 47 -11.96 39.52 -2.72
N THR A 48 -11.81 39.55 -1.40
CA THR A 48 -10.61 39.03 -0.75
C THR A 48 -10.62 37.50 -0.77
N GLN A 49 -9.46 36.85 -0.65
CA GLN A 49 -9.37 35.36 -0.55
C GLN A 49 -10.31 34.81 0.55
N ARG A 50 -10.53 35.59 1.61
CA ARG A 50 -11.47 35.27 2.69
C ARG A 50 -12.93 35.22 2.23
N ASP A 51 -13.33 36.09 1.29
CA ASP A 51 -14.70 36.12 0.75
C ASP A 51 -14.97 34.95 -0.21
N ILE A 52 -13.92 34.44 -0.87
CA ILE A 52 -13.97 33.24 -1.71
C ILE A 52 -14.05 31.98 -0.84
N ASP A 53 -13.24 31.92 0.23
CA ASP A 53 -13.25 30.82 1.19
C ASP A 53 -14.59 30.74 1.95
N ASP A 54 -15.15 31.87 2.37
CA ASP A 54 -16.46 31.96 3.05
C ASP A 54 -17.66 31.68 2.12
N ARG A 55 -17.48 31.72 0.81
CA ARG A 55 -18.49 31.30 -0.18
C ARG A 55 -18.42 29.80 -0.43
N ALA A 56 -17.21 29.26 -0.62
CA ALA A 56 -16.98 27.82 -0.79
C ALA A 56 -17.39 27.00 0.46
N ILE A 57 -17.16 27.53 1.66
CA ILE A 57 -17.61 26.91 2.92
C ILE A 57 -19.15 26.93 3.04
N ARG A 58 -19.83 27.92 2.48
CA ARG A 58 -21.30 28.04 2.53
C ARG A 58 -21.96 27.09 1.54
N GLU A 59 -21.43 27.03 0.32
CA GLU A 59 -21.86 26.09 -0.72
C GLU A 59 -21.59 24.62 -0.29
N ALA A 60 -20.47 24.35 0.39
CA ALA A 60 -20.20 23.04 0.99
C ALA A 60 -21.14 22.69 2.16
N ARG A 61 -21.53 23.69 2.98
CA ARG A 61 -22.50 23.49 4.08
C ARG A 61 -23.93 23.26 3.57
N GLU A 62 -24.32 23.92 2.48
CA GLU A 62 -25.62 23.71 1.84
C GLU A 62 -25.69 22.34 1.14
N ALA A 63 -24.57 21.85 0.59
CA ALA A 63 -24.45 20.47 0.09
C ALA A 63 -24.47 19.42 1.23
N MET A 64 -23.93 19.74 2.41
CA MET A 64 -23.99 18.87 3.60
C MET A 64 -25.39 18.80 4.27
N ALA A 65 -26.28 19.76 4.01
CA ALA A 65 -27.58 19.85 4.66
C ALA A 65 -28.71 19.06 3.96
N ALA A 66 -28.43 18.45 2.79
CA ALA A 66 -29.43 17.75 1.98
C ALA A 66 -29.48 16.22 2.17
N THR A 67 -28.84 15.67 3.20
CA THR A 67 -28.88 14.21 3.48
C THR A 67 -29.39 13.95 4.89
N PRO A 68 -30.58 13.34 5.07
CA PRO A 68 -31.08 13.04 6.40
C PRO A 68 -30.19 11.98 7.06
N ALA A 69 -29.75 12.26 8.29
CA ALA A 69 -29.05 11.30 9.13
C ALA A 69 -29.91 10.03 9.31
N PRO A 70 -29.33 8.82 9.21
CA PRO A 70 -30.07 7.59 9.43
C PRO A 70 -30.56 7.55 10.88
N GLN A 71 -31.87 7.55 11.06
CA GLN A 71 -32.50 7.24 12.34
C GLN A 71 -32.15 5.80 12.71
N ALA A 72 -31.66 5.59 13.93
CA ALA A 72 -31.50 4.26 14.51
C ALA A 72 -32.86 3.57 14.52
N LYS A 73 -33.06 2.58 13.63
CA LYS A 73 -34.23 1.72 13.66
C LYS A 73 -34.08 0.74 14.82
N GLU A 74 -35.10 0.67 15.66
CA GLU A 74 -35.29 -0.40 16.64
C GLU A 74 -35.15 -1.78 15.97
N ALA A 75 -34.62 -2.74 16.74
CA ALA A 75 -34.50 -4.13 16.32
C ALA A 75 -35.87 -4.65 15.82
N PRO A 76 -35.93 -5.32 14.66
CA PRO A 76 -37.18 -5.86 14.16
C PRO A 76 -37.74 -6.90 15.14
N ALA A 77 -39.05 -6.84 15.34
CA ALA A 77 -39.80 -7.80 16.15
C ALA A 77 -39.53 -9.24 15.70
N PRO A 78 -39.62 -10.23 16.61
CA PRO A 78 -39.38 -11.63 16.30
C PRO A 78 -40.28 -12.10 15.14
N GLU A 79 -39.65 -12.64 14.08
CA GLU A 79 -40.35 -13.38 13.02
C GLU A 79 -41.14 -14.53 13.66
N LYS A 80 -42.43 -14.58 13.35
CA LYS A 80 -43.37 -15.60 13.81
C LYS A 80 -43.02 -16.98 13.20
N PRO A 81 -43.48 -18.09 13.84
CA PRO A 81 -43.42 -19.43 13.25
C PRO A 81 -43.99 -19.45 11.83
N SER A 82 -43.45 -20.32 11.00
CA SER A 82 -43.76 -20.38 9.57
C SER A 82 -45.23 -20.69 9.31
N ALA A 83 -45.79 -20.07 8.27
CA ALA A 83 -47.13 -20.38 7.82
C ALA A 83 -47.17 -21.85 7.33
N PRO A 84 -48.21 -22.63 7.67
CA PRO A 84 -48.37 -23.99 7.16
C PRO A 84 -48.28 -24.00 5.62
N GLY A 85 -47.34 -24.77 5.06
CA GLY A 85 -47.17 -24.93 3.60
C GLY A 85 -46.00 -24.21 2.94
N ALA A 86 -45.14 -23.51 3.70
CA ALA A 86 -43.95 -22.86 3.12
C ALA A 86 -42.89 -23.88 2.67
N THR A 87 -42.19 -23.57 1.57
CA THR A 87 -41.01 -24.32 1.08
C THR A 87 -39.87 -23.33 0.91
N ARG A 88 -38.79 -23.51 1.67
CA ARG A 88 -37.73 -22.52 1.85
C ARG A 88 -36.35 -23.17 1.92
N ILE A 89 -35.35 -22.42 1.50
CA ILE A 89 -33.94 -22.73 1.72
C ILE A 89 -33.35 -21.58 2.53
N HIS A 90 -32.75 -21.90 3.67
CA HIS A 90 -32.14 -20.95 4.58
C HIS A 90 -30.62 -21.14 4.49
N VAL A 91 -29.93 -20.24 3.79
CA VAL A 91 -28.48 -20.22 3.77
C VAL A 91 -28.02 -19.41 4.97
N LEU A 92 -27.45 -20.09 5.98
CA LEU A 92 -27.06 -19.45 7.24
C LEU A 92 -26.00 -18.38 6.99
N SER A 93 -26.08 -17.28 7.73
CA SER A 93 -25.21 -16.12 7.56
C SER A 93 -23.94 -16.23 8.41
N PHE A 94 -23.34 -17.41 8.42
CA PHE A 94 -22.03 -17.64 9.02
C PHE A 94 -20.96 -17.29 7.99
N CYS A 95 -20.03 -16.42 8.37
CA CYS A 95 -18.94 -16.05 7.48
C CYS A 95 -17.95 -17.22 7.37
N TYR A 96 -17.64 -17.64 6.14
CA TYR A 96 -16.67 -18.72 5.84
C TYR A 96 -17.08 -20.11 6.29
N SER A 97 -18.36 -20.43 6.15
CA SER A 97 -18.83 -21.75 6.52
C SER A 97 -20.18 -22.03 5.89
N ASP A 98 -20.46 -23.30 5.62
CA ASP A 98 -21.71 -23.73 5.01
C ASP A 98 -22.59 -24.42 6.04
N ALA A 99 -23.78 -23.86 6.24
CA ALA A 99 -24.92 -24.55 6.84
C ALA A 99 -26.17 -24.09 6.11
N ILE A 100 -26.95 -25.04 5.59
CA ILE A 100 -28.08 -24.74 4.72
C ILE A 100 -29.28 -25.60 5.15
N LEU A 101 -30.27 -24.95 5.77
CA LEU A 101 -31.48 -25.61 6.22
C LEU A 101 -32.54 -25.59 5.10
N LEU A 102 -33.02 -26.77 4.74
CA LEU A 102 -34.17 -26.99 3.86
C LEU A 102 -35.42 -27.13 4.72
N GLU A 103 -36.49 -26.45 4.35
CA GLU A 103 -37.79 -26.55 5.01
C GLU A 103 -38.89 -26.77 3.97
N SER A 104 -39.72 -27.79 4.17
CA SER A 104 -40.93 -27.95 3.37
C SER A 104 -42.03 -28.59 4.21
N ASN A 105 -43.17 -27.89 4.32
CA ASN A 105 -44.35 -28.37 5.02
C ASN A 105 -44.10 -28.80 6.48
N GLY A 106 -43.23 -28.07 7.19
CA GLY A 106 -42.89 -28.35 8.60
C GLY A 106 -41.92 -29.51 8.83
N ARG A 107 -41.41 -30.12 7.75
CA ARG A 107 -40.28 -31.04 7.76
C ARG A 107 -39.01 -30.32 7.33
N PHE A 108 -37.87 -30.79 7.82
CA PHE A 108 -36.58 -30.16 7.63
C PHE A 108 -35.54 -31.15 7.14
N GLY A 109 -34.54 -30.64 6.41
CA GLY A 109 -33.29 -31.33 6.13
C GLY A 109 -32.15 -30.33 6.24
N LEU A 110 -30.97 -30.78 6.64
CA LEU A 110 -29.80 -29.90 6.74
C LEU A 110 -28.72 -30.37 5.76
N VAL A 111 -28.11 -29.42 5.05
CA VAL A 111 -26.92 -29.62 4.20
C VAL A 111 -25.79 -28.81 4.81
N ASP A 112 -24.76 -29.51 5.28
CA ASP A 112 -23.65 -29.02 6.09
C ASP A 112 -24.08 -28.37 7.43
N ALA A 113 -23.20 -28.37 8.42
CA ALA A 113 -23.42 -27.94 9.80
C ALA A 113 -22.46 -26.84 10.27
N ALA A 114 -21.76 -26.21 9.34
CA ALA A 114 -20.79 -25.16 9.60
C ALA A 114 -19.60 -25.57 10.49
N GLU A 115 -18.71 -24.62 10.76
CA GLU A 115 -17.56 -24.72 11.66
C GLU A 115 -18.02 -24.83 13.11
N ASP A 116 -17.28 -25.59 13.91
CA ASP A 116 -17.54 -25.78 15.32
C ASP A 116 -16.37 -25.34 16.22
N SER A 117 -16.55 -25.50 17.54
CA SER A 117 -15.59 -25.03 18.54
C SER A 117 -14.59 -26.10 18.96
N ASP A 118 -14.91 -27.37 18.72
CA ASP A 118 -14.02 -28.47 19.01
C ASP A 118 -12.96 -28.63 17.90
N TYR A 119 -11.87 -29.29 18.23
CA TYR A 119 -10.73 -29.53 17.34
C TYR A 119 -9.81 -30.56 18.02
N PRO A 120 -9.03 -31.33 17.25
CA PRO A 120 -8.17 -32.34 17.84
C PRO A 120 -7.02 -31.70 18.62
N ASP A 121 -6.84 -32.13 19.88
CA ASP A 121 -5.75 -31.67 20.75
C ASP A 121 -4.47 -32.54 20.66
N GLY A 122 -4.48 -33.54 19.78
CA GLY A 122 -3.36 -34.46 19.54
C GLY A 122 -3.27 -35.59 20.57
N SER A 123 -4.22 -35.72 21.49
CA SER A 123 -4.25 -36.82 22.47
C SER A 123 -4.55 -38.17 21.81
N ASP A 124 -5.36 -38.20 20.76
CA ASP A 124 -5.54 -39.37 19.88
C ASP A 124 -4.54 -39.27 18.70
N PRO A 125 -3.63 -40.25 18.52
CA PRO A 125 -2.65 -40.22 17.45
C PRO A 125 -3.24 -40.27 16.04
N ARG A 126 -4.53 -40.59 15.88
CA ARG A 126 -5.25 -40.50 14.60
C ARG A 126 -5.48 -39.05 14.17
N TYR A 127 -5.53 -38.11 15.12
CA TYR A 127 -5.82 -36.69 14.87
C TYR A 127 -4.71 -35.78 15.44
N PRO A 128 -3.56 -35.65 14.76
CA PRO A 128 -2.45 -34.83 15.23
C PRO A 128 -2.79 -33.33 15.26
N ALA A 129 -2.61 -32.67 16.41
CA ALA A 129 -2.88 -31.24 16.58
C ALA A 129 -1.86 -30.32 15.87
N GLU A 130 -0.71 -30.86 15.47
CA GLU A 130 0.33 -30.10 14.78
C GLU A 130 0.06 -29.86 13.29
N ARG A 131 -1.04 -30.41 12.73
CA ARG A 131 -1.40 -30.20 11.33
C ARG A 131 -1.67 -28.71 11.09
N PRO A 132 -0.95 -28.04 10.16
CA PRO A 132 -1.12 -26.62 9.95
C PRO A 132 -2.46 -26.31 9.28
N GLY A 133 -3.20 -25.36 9.84
CA GLY A 133 -4.43 -24.83 9.24
C GLY A 133 -5.73 -25.28 9.89
N ILE A 134 -5.68 -26.14 10.92
CA ILE A 134 -6.85 -26.46 11.76
C ILE A 134 -7.42 -25.17 12.36
N THR A 135 -8.73 -24.99 12.25
CA THR A 135 -9.44 -23.82 12.78
C THR A 135 -9.65 -23.97 14.29
N HIS A 136 -9.29 -22.96 15.09
CA HIS A 136 -9.47 -23.00 16.55
C HIS A 136 -10.42 -21.88 17.01
N GLY A 137 -11.46 -22.24 17.77
CA GLY A 137 -12.32 -21.29 18.49
C GLY A 137 -13.15 -20.37 17.59
N ALA A 138 -13.53 -20.85 16.40
CA ALA A 138 -14.35 -20.12 15.44
C ALA A 138 -15.79 -20.69 15.32
N GLY A 139 -16.15 -21.66 16.15
CA GLY A 139 -17.40 -22.39 16.09
C GLY A 139 -18.67 -21.55 16.14
N VAL A 140 -19.63 -21.96 15.32
CA VAL A 140 -20.98 -21.38 15.21
C VAL A 140 -22.09 -22.41 15.44
N GLU A 141 -21.74 -23.64 15.81
CA GLU A 141 -22.61 -24.79 16.03
C GLU A 141 -23.76 -24.49 17.01
N GLN A 142 -23.49 -23.75 18.10
CA GLN A 142 -24.54 -23.33 19.04
C GLN A 142 -25.49 -22.29 18.45
N GLN A 143 -25.00 -21.43 17.56
CA GLN A 143 -25.83 -20.46 16.84
C GLN A 143 -26.71 -21.17 15.80
N LEU A 144 -26.17 -22.19 15.13
CA LEU A 144 -26.91 -23.05 14.22
C LEU A 144 -28.04 -23.78 14.95
N VAL A 145 -27.75 -24.48 16.04
CA VAL A 145 -28.75 -25.18 16.87
C VAL A 145 -29.83 -24.21 17.36
N ALA A 146 -29.44 -23.03 17.85
CA ALA A 146 -30.40 -22.02 18.31
C ALA A 146 -31.30 -21.53 17.18
N TYR A 147 -30.75 -21.33 15.97
CA TYR A 147 -31.52 -20.95 14.80
C TYR A 147 -32.48 -22.08 14.36
N MET A 148 -32.01 -23.32 14.28
CA MET A 148 -32.83 -24.49 13.95
C MET A 148 -34.02 -24.64 14.90
N LYS A 149 -33.78 -24.55 16.23
CA LYS A 149 -34.85 -24.55 17.24
C LYS A 149 -35.82 -23.39 17.03
N LYS A 150 -35.31 -22.19 16.73
CA LYS A 150 -36.13 -20.99 16.49
C LYS A 150 -37.06 -21.14 15.29
N VAL A 151 -36.62 -21.80 14.22
CA VAL A 151 -37.45 -22.02 13.02
C VAL A 151 -38.34 -23.27 13.11
N GLY A 152 -38.23 -24.05 14.18
CA GLY A 152 -39.15 -25.16 14.50
C GLY A 152 -38.59 -26.55 14.23
N VAL A 153 -37.27 -26.71 14.10
CA VAL A 153 -36.65 -28.03 14.05
C VAL A 153 -36.69 -28.69 15.43
N THR A 154 -37.02 -29.98 15.43
CA THR A 154 -37.15 -30.88 16.58
C THR A 154 -36.56 -32.25 16.20
N GLU A 155 -36.48 -33.17 17.16
CA GLU A 155 -36.06 -34.55 16.88
C GLU A 155 -37.00 -35.26 15.89
N ASP A 156 -38.29 -34.93 15.86
CA ASP A 156 -39.30 -35.66 15.08
C ASP A 156 -39.47 -35.17 13.62
N ASN A 157 -38.78 -34.09 13.24
CA ASN A 157 -39.01 -33.44 11.94
C ASN A 157 -37.75 -33.03 11.19
N LEU A 158 -36.58 -33.51 11.60
CA LEU A 158 -35.37 -33.47 10.79
C LEU A 158 -35.24 -34.80 10.03
N ASP A 159 -35.53 -34.78 8.74
CA ASP A 159 -35.58 -35.99 7.91
C ASP A 159 -34.19 -36.51 7.57
N PHE A 160 -33.24 -35.60 7.39
CA PHE A 160 -31.88 -35.96 7.01
C PHE A 160 -30.85 -34.88 7.34
N PHE A 161 -29.61 -35.32 7.45
CA PHE A 161 -28.41 -34.50 7.38
C PHE A 161 -27.57 -34.92 6.16
N ILE A 162 -27.01 -33.97 5.42
CA ILE A 162 -26.05 -34.22 4.33
C ILE A 162 -24.77 -33.46 4.64
N GLY A 163 -23.67 -34.18 4.90
CA GLY A 163 -22.32 -33.62 4.87
C GLY A 163 -21.77 -33.72 3.45
N THR A 164 -21.39 -32.60 2.84
CA THR A 164 -20.95 -32.56 1.45
C THR A 164 -19.54 -33.12 1.26
N HIS A 165 -18.64 -32.85 2.21
CA HIS A 165 -17.26 -33.32 2.29
C HIS A 165 -16.70 -33.02 3.70
N PRO A 166 -15.56 -33.62 4.09
CA PRO A 166 -15.10 -33.64 5.48
C PRO A 166 -14.29 -32.42 5.94
N HIS A 167 -14.48 -31.23 5.38
CA HIS A 167 -13.85 -30.03 5.96
C HIS A 167 -14.64 -29.53 7.17
N SER A 168 -13.93 -28.98 8.17
CA SER A 168 -14.51 -28.55 9.45
C SER A 168 -15.53 -27.44 9.27
N ASP A 169 -15.32 -26.51 8.33
CA ASP A 169 -16.26 -25.45 8.01
C ASP A 169 -17.52 -25.90 7.24
N HIS A 170 -17.65 -27.21 7.00
CA HIS A 170 -18.83 -27.86 6.45
C HIS A 170 -19.44 -28.86 7.43
N ILE A 171 -18.65 -29.77 8.02
CA ILE A 171 -19.19 -30.83 8.89
C ILE A 171 -18.71 -30.76 10.33
N GLY A 172 -18.01 -29.70 10.74
CA GLY A 172 -17.53 -29.53 12.13
C GLY A 172 -18.68 -29.61 13.12
N GLY A 173 -19.77 -28.87 12.89
CA GLY A 173 -20.94 -28.89 13.78
C GLY A 173 -21.88 -30.11 13.61
N ALA A 174 -21.51 -31.10 12.78
CA ALA A 174 -22.43 -32.16 12.39
C ALA A 174 -22.81 -33.05 13.56
N ASP A 175 -21.85 -33.42 14.40
CA ASP A 175 -22.08 -34.23 15.60
C ASP A 175 -23.10 -33.59 16.53
N THR A 176 -22.93 -32.30 16.83
CA THR A 176 -23.78 -31.49 17.69
C THR A 176 -25.21 -31.44 17.13
N VAL A 177 -25.37 -31.27 15.81
CA VAL A 177 -26.68 -31.27 15.15
C VAL A 177 -27.32 -32.65 15.19
N ILE A 178 -26.58 -33.70 14.82
CA ILE A 178 -27.08 -35.07 14.73
C ILE A 178 -27.52 -35.58 16.10
N GLU A 179 -26.74 -35.36 17.14
CA GLU A 179 -27.10 -35.76 18.51
C GLU A 179 -28.30 -34.96 19.05
N THR A 180 -28.41 -33.68 18.67
CA THR A 180 -29.50 -32.81 19.14
C THR A 180 -30.84 -33.08 18.46
N PHE A 181 -30.83 -33.35 17.15
CA PHE A 181 -32.05 -33.42 16.33
C PHE A 181 -32.30 -34.77 15.68
N LYS A 182 -31.40 -35.76 15.88
CA LYS A 182 -31.56 -37.16 15.49
C LYS A 182 -32.18 -37.36 14.10
N PRO A 183 -31.51 -36.87 13.04
CA PRO A 183 -32.04 -37.02 11.69
C PRO A 183 -32.30 -38.50 11.35
N GLU A 184 -33.36 -38.81 10.60
CA GLU A 184 -33.63 -40.20 10.22
C GLU A 184 -32.46 -40.81 9.41
N ARG A 185 -31.82 -39.99 8.55
CA ARG A 185 -30.73 -40.40 7.66
C ARG A 185 -29.56 -39.41 7.69
N VAL A 186 -28.35 -39.93 7.67
CA VAL A 186 -27.10 -39.15 7.59
C VAL A 186 -26.36 -39.54 6.33
N TYR A 187 -26.22 -38.59 5.40
CA TYR A 187 -25.52 -38.76 4.14
C TYR A 187 -24.14 -38.09 4.22
N THR A 188 -23.07 -38.79 3.86
CA THR A 188 -21.74 -38.19 3.73
C THR A 188 -20.85 -39.10 2.87
N PRO A 189 -19.94 -38.59 2.02
CA PRO A 189 -18.93 -39.43 1.41
C PRO A 189 -18.08 -40.13 2.48
N GLU A 190 -17.71 -41.38 2.24
CA GLU A 190 -16.74 -42.08 3.08
C GLU A 190 -15.39 -41.35 3.01
N TYR A 191 -14.78 -41.06 4.16
CA TYR A 191 -13.49 -40.40 4.22
C TYR A 191 -12.45 -41.22 4.97
N LYS A 192 -11.21 -41.13 4.46
CA LYS A 192 -9.98 -41.53 5.14
C LYS A 192 -8.86 -40.60 4.70
N ASP A 193 -7.91 -40.32 5.57
CA ASP A 193 -6.75 -39.48 5.23
C ASP A 193 -6.00 -40.02 3.98
N GLU A 194 -5.99 -41.33 3.73
CA GLU A 194 -5.34 -41.94 2.57
C GLU A 194 -5.96 -41.54 1.22
N TYR A 195 -7.19 -41.00 1.22
CA TYR A 195 -7.84 -40.48 0.02
C TYR A 195 -7.30 -39.11 -0.40
N ILE A 196 -6.51 -38.45 0.47
CA ILE A 196 -5.87 -37.16 0.19
C ILE A 196 -4.37 -37.34 0.04
N GLN A 197 -3.83 -36.90 -1.09
CA GLN A 197 -2.40 -36.81 -1.37
C GLN A 197 -2.07 -35.39 -1.81
N GLY A 198 -0.91 -34.84 -1.46
CA GLY A 198 -0.54 -33.46 -1.84
C GLY A 198 -0.77 -33.20 -3.35
N GLY A 199 -1.32 -32.02 -3.71
CA GLY A 199 -1.94 -31.72 -5.02
C GLY A 199 -1.05 -31.70 -6.30
N LYS A 200 -1.34 -30.84 -7.28
CA LYS A 200 -0.66 -30.86 -8.59
C LYS A 200 0.85 -30.61 -8.48
N ARG A 201 1.67 -31.55 -8.97
CA ARG A 201 3.14 -31.52 -8.99
C ARG A 201 3.67 -30.19 -9.59
N PRO A 202 4.44 -29.37 -8.85
CA PRO A 202 5.12 -28.22 -9.43
C PRO A 202 6.19 -28.68 -10.44
N ASP A 203 6.65 -27.77 -11.30
CA ASP A 203 7.72 -28.05 -12.27
C ASP A 203 8.89 -28.80 -11.59
N PRO A 204 9.33 -29.97 -12.10
CA PRO A 204 10.40 -30.76 -11.48
C PRO A 204 11.72 -30.01 -11.28
N SER A 205 11.92 -28.88 -11.96
CA SER A 205 13.08 -28.01 -11.82
C SER A 205 13.06 -27.13 -10.55
N ASP A 206 11.90 -26.95 -9.90
CA ASP A 206 11.79 -26.24 -8.63
C ASP A 206 11.82 -27.20 -7.43
N SER A 207 13.03 -27.51 -6.99
CA SER A 207 13.30 -28.39 -5.85
C SER A 207 12.71 -27.92 -4.51
N LYS A 208 12.44 -26.62 -4.33
CA LYS A 208 11.84 -26.08 -3.10
C LYS A 208 10.33 -26.19 -3.11
N ALA A 209 9.69 -25.87 -4.24
CA ALA A 209 8.26 -26.09 -4.42
C ALA A 209 7.93 -27.59 -4.30
N LEU A 210 8.79 -28.47 -4.85
CA LEU A 210 8.63 -29.93 -4.75
C LEU A 210 8.77 -30.45 -3.31
N ALA A 211 9.66 -29.88 -2.49
CA ALA A 211 9.85 -30.28 -1.10
C ALA A 211 8.72 -29.77 -0.19
N ALA A 212 8.25 -28.52 -0.39
CA ALA A 212 7.12 -27.96 0.32
C ALA A 212 5.81 -28.71 -0.03
N TRP A 213 5.60 -29.03 -1.31
CA TRP A 213 4.47 -29.81 -1.80
C TRP A 213 4.38 -31.22 -1.19
N LYS A 214 5.52 -31.91 -1.03
CA LYS A 214 5.57 -33.23 -0.38
C LYS A 214 5.28 -33.20 1.13
N SER A 215 5.33 -32.03 1.76
CA SER A 215 5.41 -31.92 3.22
C SER A 215 4.07 -31.70 3.93
N HIS A 216 2.98 -31.37 3.22
CA HIS A 216 1.68 -31.07 3.86
C HIS A 216 0.47 -31.45 2.97
N PRO A 217 -0.03 -32.70 3.04
CA PRO A 217 -1.36 -33.02 2.52
C PRO A 217 -2.42 -32.17 3.25
N ARG A 218 -3.47 -31.75 2.54
CA ARG A 218 -4.56 -30.91 3.06
C ARG A 218 -5.54 -31.74 3.89
N LEU A 219 -5.01 -32.31 4.97
CA LEU A 219 -5.73 -33.23 5.85
C LEU A 219 -6.43 -32.50 6.99
N TRP A 220 -5.84 -31.39 7.47
CA TRP A 220 -6.33 -30.62 8.62
C TRP A 220 -6.90 -31.54 9.72
N ASP A 221 -8.10 -31.26 10.19
CA ASP A 221 -8.90 -32.07 11.10
C ASP A 221 -9.99 -32.87 10.38
N ASN A 222 -9.86 -33.08 9.05
CA ASN A 222 -10.90 -33.71 8.24
C ASN A 222 -11.34 -35.08 8.78
N LEU A 223 -10.38 -35.92 9.17
CA LEU A 223 -10.67 -37.26 9.71
C LEU A 223 -11.34 -37.18 11.08
N TYR A 224 -11.00 -36.16 11.87
CA TYR A 224 -11.57 -35.94 13.20
C TYR A 224 -13.05 -35.57 13.09
N VAL A 225 -13.40 -34.54 12.31
CA VAL A 225 -14.80 -34.12 12.15
C VAL A 225 -15.64 -35.20 11.45
N TYR A 226 -15.06 -35.97 10.53
CA TYR A 226 -15.73 -37.12 9.90
C TYR A 226 -16.03 -38.24 10.91
N ASP A 227 -15.06 -38.64 11.74
CA ASP A 227 -15.27 -39.70 12.73
C ASP A 227 -16.28 -39.27 13.81
N GLN A 228 -16.29 -37.98 14.19
CA GLN A 228 -17.29 -37.39 15.09
C GLN A 228 -18.71 -37.48 14.48
N LEU A 229 -18.87 -37.12 13.21
CA LEU A 229 -20.14 -37.27 12.48
C LEU A 229 -20.62 -38.73 12.45
N VAL A 230 -19.73 -39.67 12.13
CA VAL A 230 -20.06 -41.11 12.08
C VAL A 230 -20.49 -41.62 13.46
N SER A 231 -19.75 -41.28 14.52
CA SER A 231 -20.08 -41.63 15.90
C SER A 231 -21.41 -41.03 16.35
N ALA A 232 -21.70 -39.80 15.95
CA ALA A 232 -22.97 -39.14 16.26
C ALA A 232 -24.14 -39.82 15.54
N ALA A 233 -23.98 -40.23 14.28
CA ALA A 233 -25.00 -40.97 13.53
C ALA A 233 -25.34 -42.32 14.21
N GLU A 234 -24.32 -43.05 14.66
CA GLU A 234 -24.50 -44.29 15.43
C GLU A 234 -25.21 -44.03 16.77
N THR A 235 -24.82 -42.95 17.47
CA THR A 235 -25.39 -42.57 18.77
C THR A 235 -26.85 -42.13 18.65
N ALA A 236 -27.21 -41.48 17.54
CA ALA A 236 -28.56 -41.02 17.24
C ALA A 236 -29.48 -42.11 16.67
N ASP A 237 -28.98 -43.32 16.40
CA ASP A 237 -29.68 -44.39 15.66
C ASP A 237 -30.14 -43.94 14.26
N SER A 238 -29.34 -43.10 13.62
CA SER A 238 -29.56 -42.61 12.26
C SER A 238 -29.03 -43.60 11.22
N GLU A 239 -29.71 -43.74 10.08
CA GLU A 239 -29.19 -44.53 8.96
C GLU A 239 -28.03 -43.77 8.28
N LEU A 240 -26.80 -44.27 8.43
CA LEU A 240 -25.60 -43.71 7.79
C LEU A 240 -25.47 -44.22 6.33
N ILE A 241 -25.43 -43.31 5.37
CA ILE A 241 -25.42 -43.58 3.93
C ILE A 241 -24.16 -42.95 3.31
N GLN A 242 -23.22 -43.80 2.89
CA GLN A 242 -21.91 -43.38 2.38
C GLN A 242 -21.61 -43.74 0.93
N SER A 243 -22.52 -44.48 0.30
CA SER A 243 -22.44 -44.86 -1.11
C SER A 243 -23.81 -44.66 -1.76
N LEU A 244 -23.83 -44.03 -2.93
CA LEU A 244 -25.05 -43.66 -3.61
C LEU A 244 -25.20 -44.38 -4.95
N THR A 245 -26.42 -44.80 -5.25
CA THR A 245 -26.87 -45.19 -6.59
C THR A 245 -27.79 -44.10 -7.14
N PRO A 246 -28.12 -44.09 -8.44
CA PRO A 246 -29.09 -43.15 -8.98
C PRO A 246 -30.45 -43.14 -8.23
N GLU A 247 -30.84 -44.27 -7.66
CA GLU A 247 -32.06 -44.42 -6.85
C GLU A 247 -31.89 -43.84 -5.44
N THR A 248 -30.80 -44.15 -4.73
CA THR A 248 -30.60 -43.68 -3.34
C THR A 248 -30.14 -42.22 -3.27
N ALA A 249 -29.58 -41.69 -4.35
CA ALA A 249 -29.25 -40.28 -4.50
C ALA A 249 -30.49 -39.39 -4.59
N ARG A 250 -31.69 -39.94 -4.82
CA ARG A 250 -32.94 -39.19 -5.05
C ARG A 250 -33.99 -39.48 -4.00
N PHE A 251 -34.48 -38.45 -3.33
CA PHE A 251 -35.52 -38.57 -2.30
C PHE A 251 -36.33 -37.27 -2.15
N LYS A 252 -37.34 -37.28 -1.26
CA LYS A 252 -38.26 -36.16 -1.07
C LYS A 252 -38.08 -35.50 0.30
N LEU A 253 -38.32 -34.19 0.34
CA LEU A 253 -38.60 -33.42 1.56
C LEU A 253 -39.85 -32.57 1.32
N GLY A 254 -41.01 -33.03 1.78
CA GLY A 254 -42.27 -32.35 1.49
C GLY A 254 -42.49 -32.15 -0.01
N ALA A 255 -42.51 -30.89 -0.46
CA ALA A 255 -42.66 -30.51 -1.87
C ALA A 255 -41.35 -30.54 -2.68
N MET A 256 -40.20 -30.73 -2.03
CA MET A 256 -38.89 -30.75 -2.68
C MET A 256 -38.53 -32.15 -3.19
N ASP A 257 -38.11 -32.23 -4.44
CA ASP A 257 -37.29 -33.31 -5.00
C ASP A 257 -35.82 -33.00 -4.71
N ILE A 258 -35.16 -33.88 -3.96
CA ILE A 258 -33.74 -33.77 -3.62
C ILE A 258 -32.97 -34.79 -4.45
N GLU A 259 -31.88 -34.35 -5.08
CA GLU A 259 -30.91 -35.20 -5.76
C GLU A 259 -29.49 -34.82 -5.32
N ILE A 260 -28.78 -35.75 -4.68
CA ILE A 260 -27.33 -35.63 -4.47
C ILE A 260 -26.65 -35.92 -5.82
N VAL A 261 -25.67 -35.11 -6.21
CA VAL A 261 -24.88 -35.23 -7.45
C VAL A 261 -23.38 -35.13 -7.13
N ASN A 262 -22.52 -35.40 -8.12
CA ASN A 262 -21.07 -35.43 -7.95
C ASN A 262 -20.61 -36.45 -6.89
N TYR A 263 -21.26 -37.63 -6.88
CA TYR A 263 -21.05 -38.69 -5.89
C TYR A 263 -20.23 -39.88 -6.43
N ASP A 264 -19.41 -39.67 -7.45
CA ASP A 264 -18.51 -40.74 -7.88
C ASP A 264 -17.47 -41.03 -6.79
N GLU A 265 -16.98 -42.28 -6.77
CA GLU A 265 -16.05 -42.76 -5.75
C GLU A 265 -14.63 -42.94 -6.32
N GLU A 266 -14.27 -42.25 -7.42
CA GLU A 266 -12.95 -42.41 -8.05
C GLU A 266 -11.82 -42.08 -7.05
N TYR A 267 -12.05 -41.10 -6.18
CA TYR A 267 -11.13 -40.65 -5.12
C TYR A 267 -10.68 -41.78 -4.16
N LYS A 268 -11.52 -42.81 -3.93
CA LYS A 268 -11.18 -43.95 -3.07
C LYS A 268 -10.05 -44.81 -3.64
N THR A 269 -9.88 -44.81 -4.96
CA THR A 269 -8.86 -45.58 -5.67
C THR A 269 -7.78 -44.71 -6.30
N LYS A 270 -8.08 -43.44 -6.55
CA LYS A 270 -7.15 -42.43 -7.06
C LYS A 270 -7.21 -41.22 -6.13
N PRO A 271 -6.34 -41.21 -5.10
CA PRO A 271 -6.32 -40.13 -4.12
C PRO A 271 -6.18 -38.76 -4.77
N THR A 272 -6.82 -37.78 -4.15
CA THR A 272 -6.97 -36.43 -4.70
C THR A 272 -6.21 -35.39 -3.88
N ALA A 273 -6.13 -34.15 -4.37
CA ALA A 273 -5.37 -33.08 -3.74
C ALA A 273 -5.98 -32.55 -2.43
N ASP A 274 -7.30 -32.63 -2.35
CA ASP A 274 -8.14 -31.88 -1.42
C ASP A 274 -9.53 -32.53 -1.36
N ALA A 275 -10.23 -32.46 -0.22
CA ALA A 275 -11.54 -33.09 -0.10
C ALA A 275 -12.63 -32.36 -0.92
N ASN A 276 -12.38 -31.11 -1.30
CA ASN A 276 -13.23 -30.35 -2.23
C ASN A 276 -13.36 -31.06 -3.59
N ASP A 277 -12.37 -31.86 -3.98
CA ASP A 277 -12.32 -32.55 -5.28
C ASP A 277 -13.30 -33.74 -5.39
N PHE A 278 -13.93 -34.16 -4.28
CA PHE A 278 -15.03 -35.14 -4.28
C PHE A 278 -16.26 -34.62 -3.53
N CYS A 279 -16.37 -33.29 -3.39
CA CYS A 279 -17.50 -32.66 -2.74
C CYS A 279 -18.81 -33.03 -3.44
N TRP A 280 -19.78 -33.51 -2.66
CA TRP A 280 -21.13 -33.74 -3.14
C TRP A 280 -21.88 -32.43 -3.34
N GLY A 281 -22.71 -32.37 -4.39
CA GLY A 281 -23.63 -31.26 -4.64
C GLY A 281 -25.07 -31.68 -4.35
N VAL A 282 -25.91 -30.76 -3.89
CA VAL A 282 -27.33 -31.04 -3.63
C VAL A 282 -28.21 -30.23 -4.57
N LYS A 283 -28.88 -30.92 -5.50
CA LYS A 283 -29.88 -30.32 -6.38
C LYS A 283 -31.27 -30.44 -5.73
N VAL A 284 -31.97 -29.32 -5.64
CA VAL A 284 -33.31 -29.24 -5.05
C VAL A 284 -34.29 -28.70 -6.08
N GLU A 285 -35.36 -29.43 -6.36
CA GLU A 285 -36.44 -28.97 -7.25
C GLU A 285 -37.76 -28.86 -6.50
N ALA A 286 -38.42 -27.71 -6.61
CA ALA A 286 -39.76 -27.52 -6.07
C ALA A 286 -40.52 -26.50 -6.92
N PHE A 287 -41.80 -26.77 -7.19
CA PHE A 287 -42.66 -25.87 -7.97
C PHE A 287 -42.10 -25.47 -9.34
N GLY A 288 -41.30 -26.34 -9.97
CA GLY A 288 -40.65 -26.07 -11.26
C GLY A 288 -39.45 -25.13 -11.18
N LYS A 289 -38.93 -24.88 -9.97
CA LYS A 289 -37.71 -24.11 -9.70
C LYS A 289 -36.62 -25.03 -9.20
N ARG A 290 -35.37 -24.71 -9.55
CA ARG A 290 -34.18 -25.51 -9.20
C ARG A 290 -33.21 -24.70 -8.37
N ALA A 291 -32.79 -25.25 -7.23
CA ALA A 291 -31.59 -24.82 -6.53
C ALA A 291 -30.47 -25.83 -6.70
N PHE A 292 -29.24 -25.33 -6.65
CA PHE A 292 -28.03 -26.13 -6.56
C PHE A 292 -27.20 -25.63 -5.37
N LEU A 293 -26.98 -26.53 -4.42
CA LEU A 293 -26.12 -26.31 -3.26
C LEU A 293 -24.76 -26.92 -3.58
N ALA A 294 -23.79 -26.09 -3.95
CA ALA A 294 -22.55 -26.56 -4.55
C ALA A 294 -21.49 -27.04 -3.56
N GLY A 295 -21.70 -26.83 -2.24
CA GLY A 295 -20.66 -27.01 -1.23
C GLY A 295 -19.35 -26.34 -1.68
N ASP A 296 -18.29 -27.13 -1.73
CA ASP A 296 -16.95 -26.71 -2.16
C ASP A 296 -16.48 -27.32 -3.49
N ILE A 297 -17.44 -27.77 -4.32
CA ILE A 297 -17.15 -28.24 -5.68
C ILE A 297 -16.28 -27.22 -6.43
N ASN A 298 -15.25 -27.74 -7.08
CA ASN A 298 -14.29 -26.97 -7.85
C ASN A 298 -14.12 -27.55 -9.27
N ASN A 299 -13.35 -26.89 -10.14
CA ASN A 299 -13.13 -27.33 -11.51
C ASN A 299 -11.69 -27.79 -11.80
N TYR A 300 -10.90 -28.19 -10.78
CA TYR A 300 -9.55 -28.71 -11.01
C TYR A 300 -9.56 -30.04 -11.77
N ASN A 301 -10.60 -30.86 -11.54
CA ASN A 301 -10.81 -32.17 -12.18
C ASN A 301 -11.88 -32.16 -13.28
N GLY A 302 -12.53 -31.02 -13.53
CA GLY A 302 -13.58 -30.88 -14.55
C GLY A 302 -15.00 -31.10 -14.06
N ASP A 303 -15.23 -31.14 -12.74
CA ASP A 303 -16.54 -31.43 -12.15
C ASP A 303 -17.58 -30.38 -12.51
N GLU A 304 -17.22 -29.09 -12.49
CA GLU A 304 -18.13 -28.04 -12.95
C GLU A 304 -18.46 -28.17 -14.44
N ASP A 305 -17.49 -28.56 -15.26
CA ASP A 305 -17.70 -28.82 -16.69
C ASP A 305 -18.60 -30.03 -16.94
N ALA A 306 -18.58 -31.04 -16.05
CA ALA A 306 -19.49 -32.18 -16.08
C ALA A 306 -20.89 -31.78 -15.61
N LEU A 307 -20.99 -31.08 -14.49
CA LEU A 307 -22.24 -30.59 -13.90
C LEU A 307 -22.97 -29.60 -14.81
N ALA A 308 -22.24 -28.73 -15.53
CA ALA A 308 -22.81 -27.81 -16.52
C ALA A 308 -23.65 -28.54 -17.60
N LYS A 309 -23.35 -29.81 -17.88
CA LYS A 309 -24.04 -30.61 -18.89
C LYS A 309 -25.29 -31.31 -18.35
N THR A 310 -25.38 -31.51 -17.03
CA THR A 310 -26.39 -32.38 -16.40
C THR A 310 -27.35 -31.64 -15.46
N LEU A 311 -26.91 -30.55 -14.83
CA LEU A 311 -27.74 -29.78 -13.88
C LEU A 311 -28.92 -29.07 -14.54
N GLY A 312 -28.75 -28.59 -15.78
CA GLY A 312 -29.68 -27.69 -16.43
C GLY A 312 -29.75 -26.31 -15.77
N HIS A 313 -30.79 -25.52 -16.09
CA HIS A 313 -30.95 -24.18 -15.52
C HIS A 313 -31.18 -24.21 -14.00
N VAL A 314 -30.53 -23.32 -13.27
CA VAL A 314 -30.59 -23.16 -11.80
C VAL A 314 -31.12 -21.76 -11.46
N ASP A 315 -32.18 -21.71 -10.66
CA ASP A 315 -32.80 -20.48 -10.16
C ASP A 315 -32.11 -19.96 -8.86
N LEU A 316 -31.55 -20.86 -8.05
CA LEU A 316 -30.78 -20.53 -6.83
C LEU A 316 -29.47 -21.33 -6.79
N LEU A 317 -28.34 -20.65 -6.79
CA LEU A 317 -27.02 -21.23 -6.59
C LEU A 317 -26.47 -20.82 -5.23
N LYS A 318 -26.12 -21.79 -4.39
CA LYS A 318 -25.07 -21.57 -3.39
C LYS A 318 -23.74 -21.63 -4.13
N ILE A 319 -23.01 -20.52 -4.13
CA ILE A 319 -21.70 -20.39 -4.79
C ILE A 319 -20.74 -21.40 -4.17
N GLY A 320 -19.98 -22.10 -5.04
CA GLY A 320 -19.03 -23.13 -4.64
C GLY A 320 -17.82 -22.54 -3.92
N HIS A 321 -17.28 -23.26 -2.95
CA HIS A 321 -16.03 -22.94 -2.26
C HIS A 321 -16.02 -21.52 -1.70
N HIS A 322 -17.16 -21.10 -1.15
CA HIS A 322 -17.39 -19.78 -0.58
C HIS A 322 -17.10 -18.59 -1.53
N GLY A 323 -17.00 -18.83 -2.84
CA GLY A 323 -16.60 -17.85 -3.87
C GLY A 323 -15.09 -17.79 -4.14
N GLY A 324 -14.32 -18.71 -3.55
CA GLY A 324 -12.89 -18.84 -3.69
C GLY A 324 -12.41 -19.29 -5.08
N PRO A 325 -11.10 -19.21 -5.33
CA PRO A 325 -10.50 -19.62 -6.60
C PRO A 325 -10.56 -21.14 -6.81
N GLY A 326 -10.51 -21.58 -8.06
CA GLY A 326 -10.63 -23.00 -8.43
C GLY A 326 -12.07 -23.43 -8.68
N SER A 327 -13.04 -22.72 -8.11
CA SER A 327 -14.47 -22.91 -8.32
C SER A 327 -15.10 -21.74 -9.06
N ASN A 328 -16.34 -21.92 -9.48
CA ASN A 328 -17.23 -20.96 -10.11
C ASN A 328 -16.72 -20.47 -11.47
N SER A 329 -16.25 -21.39 -12.32
CA SER A 329 -15.77 -21.07 -13.66
C SER A 329 -16.83 -20.35 -14.50
N ALA A 330 -16.40 -19.42 -15.36
CA ALA A 330 -17.34 -18.60 -16.12
C ALA A 330 -18.23 -19.42 -17.05
N ASN A 331 -17.72 -20.53 -17.59
CA ASN A 331 -18.49 -21.41 -18.47
C ASN A 331 -19.60 -22.14 -17.71
N TYR A 332 -19.28 -22.70 -16.54
CA TYR A 332 -20.23 -23.36 -15.66
C TYR A 332 -21.36 -22.40 -15.23
N LEU A 333 -20.99 -21.23 -14.69
CA LEU A 333 -21.98 -20.26 -14.22
C LEU A 333 -22.89 -19.77 -15.34
N ARG A 334 -22.35 -19.48 -16.53
CA ARG A 334 -23.17 -19.08 -17.67
C ARG A 334 -24.08 -20.22 -18.15
N ALA A 335 -23.61 -21.46 -18.12
CA ALA A 335 -24.41 -22.61 -18.54
C ALA A 335 -25.63 -22.83 -17.64
N ILE A 336 -25.48 -22.69 -16.32
CA ILE A 336 -26.56 -22.99 -15.38
C ILE A 336 -27.40 -21.77 -15.01
N LEU A 337 -26.84 -20.56 -14.97
CA LEU A 337 -27.56 -19.36 -14.49
C LEU A 337 -28.14 -18.51 -15.62
N ALA A 338 -27.56 -18.56 -16.83
CA ALA A 338 -28.03 -17.69 -17.90
C ALA A 338 -29.44 -18.13 -18.33
N SER A 339 -30.41 -17.26 -18.10
CA SER A 339 -31.77 -17.44 -18.60
C SER A 339 -32.30 -16.15 -19.19
N PRO A 340 -32.99 -16.21 -20.35
CA PRO A 340 -33.72 -15.06 -20.89
C PRO A 340 -35.00 -14.74 -20.09
N SER A 341 -35.43 -15.60 -19.17
CA SER A 341 -36.63 -15.38 -18.36
C SER A 341 -36.36 -14.52 -17.12
N THR A 342 -37.37 -13.73 -16.74
CA THR A 342 -37.46 -13.10 -15.42
C THR A 342 -38.31 -13.97 -14.49
N PRO A 343 -38.01 -14.02 -13.17
CA PRO A 343 -36.97 -13.28 -12.46
C PRO A 343 -35.55 -13.87 -12.64
N SER A 344 -34.54 -13.05 -12.37
CA SER A 344 -33.13 -13.45 -12.37
C SER A 344 -32.82 -14.51 -11.32
N ALA A 345 -31.92 -15.44 -11.69
CA ALA A 345 -31.32 -16.38 -10.76
C ALA A 345 -30.68 -15.67 -9.56
N ILE A 346 -30.64 -16.37 -8.42
CA ILE A 346 -30.07 -15.93 -7.16
C ILE A 346 -28.77 -16.71 -6.95
N ALA A 347 -27.69 -16.02 -6.62
CA ALA A 347 -26.41 -16.62 -6.25
C ALA A 347 -26.04 -16.15 -4.84
N VAL A 348 -25.84 -17.07 -3.90
CA VAL A 348 -25.51 -16.77 -2.50
C VAL A 348 -24.10 -17.23 -2.18
N GLN A 349 -23.27 -16.33 -1.68
CA GLN A 349 -21.90 -16.60 -1.24
C GLN A 349 -21.83 -16.63 0.29
N THR A 350 -21.31 -17.71 0.89
CA THR A 350 -21.09 -17.80 2.35
C THR A 350 -19.74 -17.23 2.81
N GLY A 351 -18.75 -17.12 1.90
CA GLY A 351 -17.49 -16.46 2.18
C GLY A 351 -17.57 -14.94 2.09
N GLN A 352 -16.55 -14.26 2.61
CA GLN A 352 -16.39 -12.82 2.43
C GLN A 352 -16.39 -12.43 0.96
N TYR A 353 -17.02 -11.31 0.62
CA TYR A 353 -17.10 -10.86 -0.77
C TYR A 353 -15.72 -10.70 -1.43
N ASN A 354 -14.69 -10.35 -0.65
CA ASN A 354 -13.33 -10.18 -1.16
C ASN A 354 -12.70 -11.47 -1.72
N HIS A 355 -13.24 -12.65 -1.41
CA HIS A 355 -12.80 -13.92 -2.01
C HIS A 355 -13.26 -14.05 -3.47
N ALA A 356 -14.33 -13.34 -3.85
CA ALA A 356 -14.89 -13.43 -5.19
C ALA A 356 -13.88 -12.98 -6.24
N THR A 357 -13.60 -13.89 -7.19
CA THR A 357 -12.71 -13.61 -8.33
C THR A 357 -13.36 -12.64 -9.32
N ASN A 358 -12.54 -11.97 -10.14
CA ASN A 358 -13.05 -11.14 -11.25
C ASN A 358 -13.88 -11.97 -12.23
N GLU A 359 -13.51 -13.25 -12.41
CA GLU A 359 -14.23 -14.18 -13.26
C GLU A 359 -15.64 -14.47 -12.72
N LEU A 360 -15.76 -14.83 -11.44
CA LEU A 360 -17.04 -15.03 -10.75
C LEU A 360 -17.96 -13.82 -10.90
N ILE A 361 -17.48 -12.63 -10.53
CA ILE A 361 -18.28 -11.40 -10.56
C ILE A 361 -18.75 -11.10 -11.99
N SER A 362 -17.85 -11.22 -12.98
CA SER A 362 -18.18 -10.96 -14.38
C SER A 362 -19.15 -11.99 -14.96
N ALA A 363 -19.01 -13.26 -14.57
CA ALA A 363 -19.90 -14.34 -15.00
C ALA A 363 -21.31 -14.17 -14.44
N LEU A 364 -21.45 -13.84 -13.14
CA LEU A 364 -22.75 -13.54 -12.52
C LEU A 364 -23.43 -12.34 -13.18
N ALA A 365 -22.68 -11.25 -13.44
CA ALA A 365 -23.20 -10.08 -14.13
C ALA A 365 -23.67 -10.43 -15.56
N SER A 366 -22.87 -11.22 -16.30
CA SER A 366 -23.22 -11.67 -17.66
C SER A 366 -24.45 -12.59 -17.69
N ALA A 367 -24.65 -13.39 -16.64
CA ALA A 367 -25.82 -14.23 -16.47
C ALA A 367 -27.05 -13.46 -15.94
N ASN A 368 -26.94 -12.15 -15.70
CA ASN A 368 -27.98 -11.32 -15.08
C ASN A 368 -28.44 -11.87 -13.71
N ALA A 369 -27.55 -12.55 -12.97
CA ALA A 369 -27.84 -13.13 -11.66
C ALA A 369 -27.79 -12.07 -10.55
N ARG A 370 -28.59 -12.26 -9.49
CA ARG A 370 -28.52 -11.49 -8.24
C ARG A 370 -27.53 -12.17 -7.31
N HIS A 371 -26.43 -11.49 -6.97
CA HIS A 371 -25.41 -11.99 -6.05
C HIS A 371 -25.64 -11.41 -4.65
N PHE A 372 -25.88 -12.27 -3.66
CA PHE A 372 -25.96 -11.91 -2.24
C PHE A 372 -24.86 -12.59 -1.45
N THR A 373 -24.49 -12.03 -0.31
CA THR A 373 -23.46 -12.60 0.57
C THR A 373 -24.00 -12.80 1.98
N ALA A 374 -23.59 -13.89 2.63
CA ALA A 374 -23.85 -14.15 4.04
C ALA A 374 -23.31 -13.01 4.92
N GLU A 375 -22.15 -12.47 4.57
CA GLU A 375 -21.54 -11.32 5.23
C GLU A 375 -22.47 -10.09 5.28
N GLU A 376 -23.05 -9.69 4.14
CA GLU A 376 -23.99 -8.56 4.10
C GLU A 376 -25.28 -8.86 4.87
N ALA A 377 -25.80 -10.09 4.77
CA ALA A 377 -26.99 -10.49 5.51
C ALA A 377 -26.77 -10.42 7.03
N ALA A 378 -25.61 -10.91 7.51
CA ALA A 378 -25.22 -10.83 8.92
C ALA A 378 -25.05 -9.39 9.40
N GLN A 379 -24.45 -8.51 8.58
CA GLN A 379 -24.32 -7.07 8.87
C GLN A 379 -25.69 -6.38 8.98
N ASP A 380 -26.68 -6.82 8.20
CA ASP A 380 -28.07 -6.38 8.27
C ASP A 380 -28.86 -7.03 9.43
N GLY A 381 -28.21 -7.84 10.27
CA GLY A 381 -28.83 -8.53 11.41
C GLY A 381 -29.70 -9.73 11.02
N LYS A 382 -29.53 -10.28 9.82
CA LYS A 382 -30.25 -11.47 9.36
C LYS A 382 -29.38 -12.71 9.62
N PRO A 383 -29.85 -13.69 10.41
CA PRO A 383 -29.09 -14.91 10.70
C PRO A 383 -29.04 -15.89 9.51
N ALA A 384 -29.90 -15.69 8.50
CA ALA A 384 -29.90 -16.46 7.26
C ALA A 384 -30.45 -15.64 6.10
N ILE A 385 -29.97 -15.96 4.90
CA ILE A 385 -30.61 -15.61 3.64
C ILE A 385 -31.68 -16.67 3.38
N VAL A 386 -32.95 -16.29 3.52
CA VAL A 386 -34.09 -17.18 3.36
C VAL A 386 -34.67 -16.99 1.97
N VAL A 387 -34.60 -18.04 1.15
CA VAL A 387 -35.15 -18.09 -0.20
C VAL A 387 -36.44 -18.88 -0.18
N THR A 388 -37.55 -18.24 -0.55
CA THR A 388 -38.88 -18.86 -0.56
C THR A 388 -39.26 -19.31 -1.96
N PHE A 389 -39.69 -20.57 -2.09
CA PHE A 389 -40.08 -21.18 -3.35
C PHE A 389 -41.58 -21.03 -3.59
N SER A 390 -41.93 -20.70 -4.84
CA SER A 390 -43.31 -20.65 -5.32
C SER A 390 -43.37 -20.98 -6.81
N LYS A 391 -44.57 -21.22 -7.32
CA LYS A 391 -44.80 -21.37 -8.77
C LYS A 391 -44.43 -20.11 -9.56
N ASP A 392 -44.54 -18.94 -8.93
CA ASP A 392 -44.32 -17.64 -9.57
C ASP A 392 -42.83 -17.24 -9.59
N GLY A 393 -41.98 -17.87 -8.77
CA GLY A 393 -40.57 -17.51 -8.66
C GLY A 393 -39.98 -17.72 -7.27
N LEU A 394 -38.73 -17.28 -7.13
CA LEU A 394 -38.01 -17.23 -5.87
C LEU A 394 -37.94 -15.80 -5.32
N THR A 395 -38.27 -15.62 -4.04
CA THR A 395 -38.09 -14.36 -3.30
C THR A 395 -37.10 -14.54 -2.16
N THR A 396 -36.46 -13.45 -1.72
CA THR A 396 -35.53 -13.51 -0.58
C THR A 396 -35.87 -12.49 0.50
N ASN A 397 -35.54 -12.79 1.76
CA ASN A 397 -35.60 -11.81 2.86
C ASN A 397 -34.50 -10.72 2.78
N VAL A 398 -33.62 -10.78 1.78
CA VAL A 398 -32.59 -9.79 1.48
C VAL A 398 -32.89 -8.93 0.25
N ASP A 399 -34.04 -9.17 -0.39
CA ASP A 399 -34.48 -8.34 -1.50
C ASP A 399 -34.61 -6.88 -1.05
N SER A 400 -33.92 -5.98 -1.73
CA SER A 400 -33.78 -4.59 -1.29
C SER A 400 -33.57 -3.64 -2.46
N ALA A 401 -34.28 -2.51 -2.45
CA ALA A 401 -34.06 -1.41 -3.39
C ALA A 401 -32.92 -0.48 -2.94
N ASN A 402 -32.31 -0.73 -1.78
CA ASN A 402 -31.24 0.11 -1.27
C ASN A 402 -29.95 -0.14 -2.06
N GLN A 403 -29.20 0.94 -2.25
CA GLN A 403 -27.86 0.90 -2.82
C GLN A 403 -26.87 0.35 -1.78
N THR A 404 -26.24 -0.77 -2.09
CA THR A 404 -25.10 -1.31 -1.34
C THR A 404 -23.81 -1.12 -2.12
N PHE A 405 -22.68 -1.20 -1.42
CA PHE A 405 -21.34 -1.04 -1.97
C PHE A 405 -20.47 -2.16 -1.44
N ARG A 406 -19.71 -2.78 -2.34
CA ARG A 406 -18.81 -3.86 -1.99
C ARG A 406 -17.38 -3.49 -2.34
N THR A 407 -16.49 -3.74 -1.40
CA THR A 407 -15.06 -3.42 -1.51
C THR A 407 -14.23 -4.67 -1.74
N ARG A 408 -13.14 -4.52 -2.51
CA ARG A 408 -12.19 -5.61 -2.79
C ARG A 408 -10.75 -5.16 -2.62
N THR A 409 -9.83 -6.10 -2.50
CA THR A 409 -8.38 -5.86 -2.46
C THR A 409 -7.73 -5.84 -3.85
N SER A 410 -8.53 -6.06 -4.90
CA SER A 410 -8.12 -6.02 -6.29
C SER A 410 -9.15 -5.27 -7.13
N SER A 411 -8.72 -4.72 -8.27
CA SER A 411 -9.58 -3.97 -9.17
C SER A 411 -10.73 -4.85 -9.73
N PRO A 412 -11.97 -4.36 -9.78
CA PRO A 412 -12.42 -3.06 -9.26
C PRO A 412 -12.52 -3.05 -7.73
N TYR A 413 -11.97 -2.00 -7.09
CA TYR A 413 -11.88 -1.91 -5.62
C TYR A 413 -13.20 -1.53 -4.95
N LEU A 414 -14.08 -0.81 -5.65
CA LEU A 414 -15.40 -0.44 -5.16
C LEU A 414 -16.45 -0.65 -6.26
N THR A 415 -17.46 -1.45 -5.93
CA THR A 415 -18.58 -1.75 -6.83
C THR A 415 -19.92 -1.49 -6.15
N SER A 416 -20.84 -0.91 -6.90
CA SER A 416 -22.19 -0.52 -6.52
C SER A 416 -23.19 -1.62 -6.87
N TYR A 417 -24.06 -1.99 -5.94
CA TYR A 417 -25.09 -3.02 -6.10
C TYR A 417 -26.48 -2.57 -5.64
N VAL A 418 -27.53 -2.92 -6.40
CA VAL A 418 -28.94 -2.82 -5.98
C VAL A 418 -29.58 -4.19 -6.15
N ASN A 419 -30.23 -4.69 -5.10
CA ASN A 419 -30.89 -5.99 -5.10
C ASN A 419 -30.00 -7.15 -5.63
N GLY A 420 -28.72 -7.15 -5.21
CA GLY A 420 -27.73 -8.15 -5.62
C GLY A 420 -27.18 -7.98 -7.04
N LYS A 421 -27.59 -6.95 -7.81
CA LYS A 421 -27.07 -6.69 -9.16
C LYS A 421 -26.17 -5.47 -9.18
N GLN A 422 -25.13 -5.52 -9.99
CA GLN A 422 -24.29 -4.36 -10.27
C GLN A 422 -25.16 -3.21 -10.82
N ALA A 423 -25.10 -2.05 -10.16
CA ALA A 423 -25.97 -0.92 -10.42
C ALA A 423 -25.13 0.31 -10.81
N PRO A 424 -25.27 0.81 -12.05
CA PRO A 424 -24.54 1.98 -12.51
C PRO A 424 -24.85 3.24 -11.69
N LEU A 425 -23.81 4.00 -11.38
CA LEU A 425 -23.88 5.30 -10.72
C LEU A 425 -23.10 6.35 -11.53
N SER A 426 -23.37 7.61 -11.22
CA SER A 426 -22.61 8.74 -11.74
C SER A 426 -22.33 9.74 -10.62
N GLY A 427 -21.14 10.30 -10.61
CA GLY A 427 -20.77 11.33 -9.66
C GLY A 427 -19.94 10.86 -8.46
N TRP A 428 -19.78 11.75 -7.49
CA TRP A 428 -19.01 11.52 -6.27
C TRP A 428 -19.81 10.68 -5.26
N ILE A 429 -19.17 9.65 -4.73
CA ILE A 429 -19.71 8.79 -3.67
C ILE A 429 -18.71 8.74 -2.51
N ALA A 430 -19.17 9.06 -1.30
CA ALA A 430 -18.39 8.97 -0.08
C ALA A 430 -18.56 7.59 0.58
N ARG A 431 -17.45 6.88 0.83
CA ARG A 431 -17.41 5.59 1.55
C ARG A 431 -16.12 5.47 2.35
N ASP A 432 -16.22 4.95 3.58
CA ASP A 432 -15.06 4.67 4.45
C ASP A 432 -14.08 5.85 4.58
N ASN A 433 -14.62 7.05 4.77
CA ASN A 433 -13.88 8.32 4.82
C ASN A 433 -13.03 8.62 3.56
N ARG A 434 -13.43 8.08 2.41
CA ARG A 434 -12.85 8.32 1.10
C ARG A 434 -13.92 8.72 0.10
N TRP A 435 -13.49 9.37 -0.97
CA TRP A 435 -14.35 9.75 -2.09
C TRP A 435 -13.99 8.96 -3.33
N TYR A 436 -15.01 8.50 -4.04
CA TYR A 436 -14.89 7.72 -5.27
C TYR A 436 -15.73 8.39 -6.35
N TRP A 437 -15.27 8.30 -7.60
CA TRP A 437 -16.00 8.82 -8.74
C TRP A 437 -16.54 7.67 -9.58
N PHE A 438 -17.79 7.79 -10.04
CA PHE A 438 -18.44 6.83 -10.94
C PHE A 438 -18.85 7.53 -12.25
N GLU A 439 -18.77 6.81 -13.38
CA GLU A 439 -19.04 7.34 -14.73
C GLU A 439 -20.06 6.50 -15.47
N SER A 440 -21.33 6.59 -15.05
CA SER A 440 -22.41 5.74 -15.58
C SER A 440 -22.02 4.25 -15.52
N SER A 441 -21.28 3.87 -14.48
CA SER A 441 -20.66 2.57 -14.29
C SER A 441 -21.02 2.01 -12.92
N ALA A 442 -21.07 0.69 -12.78
CA ALA A 442 -21.27 0.06 -11.47
C ALA A 442 -19.98 0.03 -10.63
N THR A 443 -18.82 0.29 -11.24
CA THR A 443 -17.51 0.28 -10.58
C THR A 443 -16.94 1.69 -10.53
N ALA A 444 -16.20 2.02 -9.47
CA ALA A 444 -15.52 3.31 -9.36
C ALA A 444 -14.43 3.45 -10.44
N THR A 445 -14.18 4.68 -10.86
CA THR A 445 -13.05 5.06 -11.74
C THR A 445 -11.73 4.93 -10.98
N GLU A 446 -10.70 4.37 -11.63
CA GLU A 446 -9.39 4.09 -11.03
C GLU A 446 -8.26 4.61 -11.93
N SER A 447 -7.15 5.07 -11.33
CA SER A 447 -5.94 5.55 -12.02
C SER A 447 -6.19 6.63 -13.08
N GLN A 448 -7.11 7.57 -12.84
CA GLN A 448 -7.50 8.56 -13.85
C GLN A 448 -7.65 9.97 -13.28
N TRP A 449 -7.27 10.94 -14.11
CA TRP A 449 -7.55 12.36 -13.89
C TRP A 449 -9.02 12.67 -14.18
N LYS A 450 -9.63 13.49 -13.34
CA LYS A 450 -10.99 13.97 -13.52
C LYS A 450 -11.06 15.49 -13.42
N ALA A 451 -11.50 16.14 -14.50
CA ALA A 451 -11.80 17.57 -14.51
C ALA A 451 -13.29 17.81 -14.24
N LEU A 452 -13.60 18.65 -13.25
CA LEU A 452 -14.96 19.07 -12.90
C LEU A 452 -14.96 20.55 -12.60
N GLY A 453 -15.75 21.34 -13.34
CA GLY A 453 -15.87 22.78 -13.11
C GLY A 453 -14.53 23.54 -13.14
N GLY A 454 -13.59 23.11 -14.01
CA GLY A 454 -12.24 23.69 -14.09
C GLY A 454 -11.26 23.23 -13.00
N THR A 455 -11.71 22.42 -12.03
CA THR A 455 -10.86 21.82 -10.99
C THR A 455 -10.45 20.41 -11.39
N TRP A 456 -9.19 20.06 -11.15
CA TRP A 456 -8.65 18.71 -11.40
C TRP A 456 -8.58 17.89 -10.13
N TYR A 457 -9.02 16.65 -10.24
CA TYR A 457 -8.95 15.60 -9.22
C TYR A 457 -8.21 14.40 -9.81
N TYR A 458 -7.67 13.54 -8.96
CA TYR A 458 -7.08 12.28 -9.39
C TYR A 458 -7.66 11.13 -8.59
N LEU A 459 -8.14 10.10 -9.30
CA LEU A 459 -8.59 8.85 -8.72
C LEU A 459 -7.40 7.90 -8.76
N THR A 460 -6.93 7.50 -7.57
CA THR A 460 -5.74 6.67 -7.42
C THR A 460 -5.98 5.23 -7.93
N ALA A 461 -4.96 4.38 -7.85
CA ALA A 461 -5.05 2.98 -8.30
C ALA A 461 -6.13 2.15 -7.59
N ASN A 462 -6.58 2.56 -6.40
CA ASN A 462 -7.71 1.92 -5.70
C ASN A 462 -9.04 2.67 -5.86
N GLY A 463 -9.10 3.63 -6.78
CA GLY A 463 -10.27 4.44 -7.08
C GLY A 463 -10.57 5.57 -6.10
N ALA A 464 -9.85 5.64 -4.97
CA ALA A 464 -10.03 6.74 -4.03
C ALA A 464 -9.46 8.04 -4.61
N MET A 465 -10.17 9.14 -4.40
CA MET A 465 -9.72 10.50 -4.69
C MET A 465 -8.46 10.83 -3.89
N ALA A 466 -7.44 11.33 -4.58
CA ALA A 466 -6.19 11.75 -3.98
C ALA A 466 -6.38 12.96 -3.06
N ILE A 467 -5.69 12.93 -1.91
CA ILE A 467 -5.52 14.04 -0.98
C ILE A 467 -4.05 14.05 -0.57
N GLY A 468 -3.43 15.23 -0.50
CA GLY A 468 -2.00 15.38 -0.29
C GLY A 468 -1.19 14.99 -1.53
N TRP A 469 -0.01 14.41 -1.34
CA TRP A 469 0.85 13.96 -2.44
C TRP A 469 0.31 12.69 -3.10
N ALA A 470 0.15 12.70 -4.43
CA ALA A 470 -0.10 11.49 -5.20
C ALA A 470 0.73 11.49 -6.50
N HIS A 471 1.12 10.29 -6.91
CA HIS A 471 1.86 10.05 -8.16
C HIS A 471 0.90 9.47 -9.18
N ASP A 472 0.83 10.07 -10.37
CA ASP A 472 -0.11 9.64 -11.41
C ASP A 472 0.43 8.56 -12.35
N GLY A 473 1.69 8.15 -12.14
CA GLY A 473 2.45 7.26 -13.01
C GLY A 473 3.55 7.99 -13.79
N ASN A 474 3.47 9.31 -13.91
CA ASN A 474 4.46 10.14 -14.59
C ASN A 474 5.11 11.18 -13.66
N ALA A 475 4.32 11.88 -12.84
CA ALA A 475 4.84 12.89 -11.93
C ALA A 475 4.09 12.92 -10.58
N TRP A 476 4.69 13.62 -9.62
CA TRP A 476 4.06 13.92 -8.33
C TRP A 476 3.21 15.18 -8.42
N TYR A 477 2.04 15.14 -7.79
CA TYR A 477 1.10 16.25 -7.68
C TYR A 477 0.63 16.37 -6.23
N PHE A 478 0.20 17.57 -5.84
CA PHE A 478 -0.37 17.81 -4.53
C PHE A 478 -1.84 18.19 -4.64
N PHE A 479 -2.69 17.54 -3.85
CA PHE A 479 -4.12 17.76 -3.76
C PHE A 479 -4.45 18.27 -2.36
N ASP A 480 -5.32 19.27 -2.23
CA ASP A 480 -5.73 19.74 -0.90
C ASP A 480 -6.78 18.82 -0.25
N SER A 481 -7.27 19.20 0.93
CA SER A 481 -8.25 18.39 1.68
C SER A 481 -9.59 18.21 0.96
N SER A 482 -9.89 19.02 -0.06
CA SER A 482 -11.08 18.83 -0.92
C SER A 482 -10.82 17.89 -2.09
N GLY A 483 -9.55 17.49 -2.31
CA GLY A 483 -9.10 16.73 -3.47
C GLY A 483 -8.80 17.59 -4.69
N ALA A 484 -8.91 18.92 -4.59
CA ALA A 484 -8.53 19.82 -5.67
C ALA A 484 -7.00 19.81 -5.82
N MET A 485 -6.52 19.54 -7.05
CA MET A 485 -5.12 19.63 -7.39
C MET A 485 -4.63 21.08 -7.28
N ARG A 486 -3.49 21.29 -6.62
CA ARG A 486 -2.82 22.58 -6.52
C ARG A 486 -2.04 22.89 -7.80
N PRO A 487 -2.41 23.93 -8.57
CA PRO A 487 -1.68 24.30 -9.76
C PRO A 487 -0.59 25.32 -9.42
N GLY A 488 0.64 25.08 -9.85
CA GLY A 488 1.69 26.09 -9.88
C GLY A 488 2.22 26.59 -8.52
N GLY A 489 3.45 27.10 -8.55
CA GLY A 489 4.02 27.91 -7.48
C GLY A 489 4.62 27.12 -6.31
N TRP A 490 5.04 27.87 -5.29
CA TRP A 490 5.65 27.32 -4.09
C TRP A 490 4.60 26.67 -3.17
N LEU A 491 4.92 25.47 -2.70
CA LEU A 491 4.14 24.69 -1.73
C LEU A 491 5.00 24.46 -0.48
N LEU A 492 4.51 24.90 0.67
CA LEU A 492 5.08 24.55 1.97
C LEU A 492 4.29 23.39 2.57
N ASP A 493 4.90 22.20 2.61
CA ASP A 493 4.31 21.02 3.24
C ASP A 493 5.21 20.57 4.40
N ARG A 494 4.65 20.53 5.61
CA ARG A 494 5.33 20.09 6.85
C ARG A 494 6.73 20.71 7.05
N GLY A 495 6.85 22.01 6.77
CA GLY A 495 8.11 22.77 6.93
C GLY A 495 9.11 22.60 5.79
N THR A 496 8.76 21.89 4.71
CA THR A 496 9.60 21.70 3.53
C THR A 496 8.98 22.39 2.32
N TRP A 497 9.80 23.13 1.58
CA TRP A 497 9.36 23.80 0.35
C TRP A 497 9.52 22.90 -0.87
N TYR A 498 8.50 22.92 -1.71
CA TYR A 498 8.41 22.28 -3.02
C TYR A 498 7.94 23.33 -4.04
N TYR A 499 8.14 23.07 -5.33
CA TYR A 499 7.58 23.91 -6.38
C TYR A 499 6.75 23.05 -7.32
N LEU A 500 5.52 23.48 -7.58
CA LEU A 500 4.64 22.87 -8.57
C LEU A 500 4.69 23.68 -9.87
N GLY A 501 4.82 23.00 -11.01
CA GLY A 501 4.74 23.64 -12.32
C GLY A 501 3.30 24.09 -12.64
N PRO A 502 3.07 24.83 -13.73
CA PRO A 502 1.73 25.29 -14.11
C PRO A 502 0.70 24.16 -14.28
N SER A 503 1.14 22.96 -14.66
CA SER A 503 0.31 21.75 -14.73
C SER A 503 0.02 21.10 -13.38
N GLY A 504 0.59 21.61 -12.28
CA GLY A 504 0.58 21.00 -10.95
C GLY A 504 1.69 19.99 -10.69
N ALA A 505 2.45 19.59 -11.73
CA ALA A 505 3.53 18.62 -11.58
C ALA A 505 4.68 19.19 -10.75
N MET A 506 5.08 18.46 -9.71
CA MET A 506 6.21 18.79 -8.85
C MET A 506 7.50 18.89 -9.67
N GLN A 507 8.21 19.99 -9.50
CA GLN A 507 9.49 20.24 -10.15
C GLN A 507 10.62 19.58 -9.35
N THR A 508 11.64 19.14 -10.09
CA THR A 508 12.93 18.66 -9.57
C THR A 508 14.06 19.34 -10.35
N GLY A 509 15.26 19.32 -9.80
CA GLY A 509 16.44 19.95 -10.40
C GLY A 509 16.48 21.48 -10.31
N TRP A 510 17.15 22.10 -11.28
CA TRP A 510 17.36 23.55 -11.32
C TRP A 510 16.08 24.30 -11.71
N LEU A 511 15.68 25.26 -10.88
CA LEU A 511 14.52 26.11 -11.09
C LEU A 511 14.96 27.57 -11.13
N ASN A 512 14.62 28.29 -12.21
CA ASN A 512 14.88 29.74 -12.33
C ASN A 512 13.55 30.51 -12.28
N LEU A 513 13.40 31.34 -11.25
CA LEU A 513 12.24 32.22 -11.09
C LEU A 513 12.73 33.67 -11.11
N GLY A 514 12.46 34.38 -12.21
CA GLY A 514 12.78 35.81 -12.33
C GLY A 514 14.27 36.14 -12.16
N GLY A 515 15.17 35.24 -12.55
CA GLY A 515 16.63 35.40 -12.41
C GLY A 515 17.21 34.84 -11.11
N THR A 516 16.37 34.38 -10.18
CA THR A 516 16.81 33.69 -8.96
C THR A 516 16.79 32.19 -9.19
N TRP A 517 17.92 31.54 -8.95
CA TRP A 517 18.05 30.09 -9.07
C TRP A 517 17.79 29.38 -7.75
N TYR A 518 17.09 28.25 -7.83
CA TYR A 518 16.80 27.33 -6.74
C TYR A 518 17.18 25.93 -7.20
N TRP A 519 17.48 25.05 -6.25
CA TRP A 519 17.69 23.63 -6.52
C TRP A 519 16.69 22.80 -5.74
N LEU A 520 15.88 22.04 -6.48
CA LEU A 520 14.96 21.05 -5.93
C LEU A 520 15.61 19.68 -6.09
N GLY A 521 15.71 18.90 -5.02
CA GLY A 521 16.24 17.54 -5.10
C GLY A 521 15.37 16.63 -5.97
N ASP A 522 15.83 15.41 -6.22
CA ASP A 522 15.04 14.38 -6.91
C ASP A 522 13.75 14.02 -6.14
N ASP A 523 13.74 14.28 -4.82
CA ASP A 523 12.58 14.20 -3.94
C ASP A 523 11.71 15.47 -3.94
N GLY A 524 11.97 16.42 -4.84
CA GLY A 524 11.26 17.70 -5.00
C GLY A 524 11.56 18.75 -3.93
N LYS A 525 12.31 18.40 -2.89
CA LYS A 525 12.58 19.30 -1.76
C LYS A 525 13.56 20.39 -2.16
N MET A 526 13.20 21.64 -1.89
CA MET A 526 14.10 22.77 -2.04
C MET A 526 15.31 22.65 -1.11
N ARG A 527 16.52 22.80 -1.65
CA ARG A 527 17.75 22.76 -0.88
C ARG A 527 18.14 24.16 -0.40
N THR A 528 18.68 24.20 0.82
CA THR A 528 19.28 25.38 1.46
C THR A 528 20.64 24.98 2.02
N GLY A 529 21.53 25.94 2.23
CA GLY A 529 22.92 25.67 2.60
C GLY A 529 23.70 25.02 1.46
N TRP A 530 24.73 24.24 1.81
CA TRP A 530 25.54 23.52 0.85
C TRP A 530 24.83 22.31 0.26
N TYR A 531 24.87 22.18 -1.07
CA TYR A 531 24.40 20.99 -1.78
C TYR A 531 25.26 20.72 -3.02
N ARG A 532 25.24 19.47 -3.49
CA ARG A 532 25.97 19.06 -4.68
C ARG A 532 24.99 18.77 -5.82
N ALA A 533 25.23 19.38 -6.98
CA ALA A 533 24.44 19.20 -8.19
C ALA A 533 25.38 19.09 -9.39
N ASN A 534 25.12 18.18 -10.34
CA ASN A 534 25.93 18.02 -11.56
C ASN A 534 27.46 17.96 -11.32
N GLY A 535 27.88 17.34 -10.21
CA GLY A 535 29.29 17.16 -9.87
C GLY A 535 29.98 18.32 -9.13
N ALA A 536 29.33 19.48 -8.99
CA ALA A 536 29.89 20.65 -8.30
C ALA A 536 29.10 21.00 -7.02
N TRP A 537 29.77 21.69 -6.08
CA TRP A 537 29.15 22.23 -4.87
C TRP A 537 28.53 23.60 -5.15
N TYR A 538 27.37 23.85 -4.56
CA TYR A 538 26.62 25.09 -4.61
C TYR A 538 26.13 25.44 -3.21
N TYR A 539 25.77 26.70 -3.01
CA TYR A 539 25.20 27.16 -1.75
C TYR A 539 23.94 27.99 -1.99
N SER A 540 22.85 27.65 -1.32
CA SER A 540 21.63 28.46 -1.26
C SER A 540 21.47 29.08 0.12
N ASP A 541 20.95 30.31 0.20
CA ASP A 541 20.63 30.90 1.50
C ASP A 541 19.35 30.28 2.11
N GLY A 542 18.90 30.82 3.25
CA GLY A 542 17.72 30.29 3.97
C GLY A 542 16.40 30.41 3.20
N SER A 543 16.34 31.25 2.16
CA SER A 543 15.18 31.32 1.25
C SER A 543 15.24 30.30 0.11
N GLY A 544 16.36 29.58 -0.03
CA GLY A 544 16.62 28.68 -1.15
C GLY A 544 17.30 29.33 -2.35
N ALA A 545 17.43 30.67 -2.36
CA ALA A 545 18.10 31.39 -3.42
C ALA A 545 19.59 31.03 -3.49
N MET A 546 20.03 30.57 -4.66
CA MET A 546 21.42 30.21 -4.92
C MET A 546 22.31 31.45 -4.87
N ARG A 547 23.38 31.38 -4.06
CA ARG A 547 24.45 32.37 -4.01
C ARG A 547 25.39 32.15 -5.20
N ALA A 548 25.81 33.23 -5.85
CA ALA A 548 26.70 33.17 -7.01
C ALA A 548 27.53 34.45 -7.14
N ASN A 549 28.55 34.38 -8.00
CA ASN A 549 29.38 35.52 -8.41
C ASN A 549 30.01 36.28 -7.23
N GLY A 550 30.63 35.57 -6.29
CA GLY A 550 31.25 36.24 -5.16
C GLY A 550 31.73 35.34 -4.03
N TRP A 551 32.31 36.01 -3.04
CA TRP A 551 32.74 35.40 -1.79
C TRP A 551 31.54 35.01 -0.92
N LEU A 552 31.60 33.80 -0.38
CA LEU A 552 30.72 33.29 0.66
C LEU A 552 31.53 33.08 1.94
N ASN A 553 31.07 33.66 3.05
CA ASN A 553 31.58 33.34 4.38
C ASN A 553 30.60 32.40 5.08
N ASP A 554 31.00 31.15 5.25
CA ASP A 554 30.27 30.17 6.03
C ASP A 554 31.05 29.90 7.32
N ARG A 555 30.53 30.45 8.44
CA ARG A 555 31.07 30.27 9.80
C ARG A 555 32.58 30.55 9.93
N GLY A 556 33.06 31.59 9.24
CA GLY A 556 34.46 32.02 9.29
C GLY A 556 35.34 31.40 8.19
N THR A 557 34.82 30.48 7.39
CA THR A 557 35.52 29.93 6.22
C THR A 557 35.03 30.61 4.96
N TRP A 558 35.97 31.10 4.14
CA TRP A 558 35.68 31.80 2.90
C TRP A 558 35.76 30.86 1.69
N TYR A 559 34.77 30.98 0.79
CA TYR A 559 34.65 30.22 -0.44
C TYR A 559 34.36 31.18 -1.60
N TRP A 560 34.81 30.85 -2.80
CA TRP A 560 34.41 31.58 -4.00
C TRP A 560 33.34 30.80 -4.77
N LEU A 561 32.20 31.46 -5.05
CA LEU A 561 31.16 30.93 -5.91
C LEU A 561 31.24 31.63 -7.26
N GLU A 562 31.39 30.84 -8.33
CA GLU A 562 31.43 31.34 -9.70
C GLU A 562 30.10 31.97 -10.14
N PRO A 563 30.04 32.69 -11.28
CA PRO A 563 28.78 33.22 -11.80
C PRO A 563 27.68 32.17 -12.02
N SER A 564 28.07 30.92 -12.28
CA SER A 564 27.15 29.78 -12.35
C SER A 564 26.65 29.28 -10.99
N GLY A 565 27.19 29.81 -9.88
CA GLY A 565 26.98 29.34 -8.50
C GLY A 565 27.92 28.22 -8.06
N ALA A 566 28.65 27.59 -8.98
CA ALA A 566 29.56 26.50 -8.65
C ALA A 566 30.71 27.01 -7.77
N MET A 567 30.99 26.29 -6.69
CA MET A 567 32.11 26.57 -5.80
C MET A 567 33.44 26.21 -6.47
N THR A 568 34.37 27.17 -6.48
CA THR A 568 35.74 26.92 -6.93
C THR A 568 36.50 26.12 -5.88
N GLU A 569 37.13 25.03 -6.28
CA GLU A 569 38.01 24.24 -5.42
C GLU A 569 39.25 23.74 -6.16
N ASN A 570 40.30 23.47 -5.39
CA ASN A 570 41.60 23.01 -5.90
C ASN A 570 42.12 23.87 -7.07
N ALA A 571 41.94 25.19 -6.99
CA ALA A 571 42.21 26.09 -8.09
C ALA A 571 42.61 27.49 -7.62
N TRP A 572 43.41 28.15 -8.46
CA TRP A 572 43.73 29.57 -8.33
C TRP A 572 42.57 30.41 -8.85
N LYS A 573 42.18 31.44 -8.09
CA LYS A 573 41.18 32.42 -8.49
C LYS A 573 41.74 33.83 -8.46
N LEU A 574 41.61 34.53 -9.58
CA LEU A 574 41.90 35.95 -9.66
C LEU A 574 40.60 36.73 -9.40
N VAL A 575 40.60 37.58 -8.37
CA VAL A 575 39.48 38.47 -8.04
C VAL A 575 40.04 39.89 -7.92
N ASN A 576 39.56 40.81 -8.76
CA ASN A 576 39.96 42.22 -8.77
C ASN A 576 41.50 42.42 -8.75
N GLY A 577 42.23 41.65 -9.58
CA GLY A 577 43.69 41.74 -9.69
C GLY A 577 44.49 41.03 -8.58
N THR A 578 43.81 40.41 -7.61
CA THR A 578 44.45 39.68 -6.51
C THR A 578 44.23 38.18 -6.66
N TRP A 579 45.30 37.38 -6.51
CA TRP A 579 45.23 35.92 -6.57
C TRP A 579 44.88 35.31 -5.20
N TYR A 580 44.02 34.31 -5.23
CA TYR A 580 43.60 33.49 -4.09
C TYR A 580 43.72 32.02 -4.45
N TRP A 581 44.11 31.18 -3.49
CA TRP A 581 44.07 29.73 -3.66
C TRP A 581 42.89 29.15 -2.91
N LEU A 582 42.00 28.45 -3.62
CA LEU A 582 40.90 27.68 -3.03
C LEU A 582 41.38 26.24 -2.92
N LYS A 583 41.51 25.74 -1.69
CA LYS A 583 42.01 24.40 -1.39
C LYS A 583 41.05 23.31 -1.93
N PRO A 584 41.46 22.03 -1.95
CA PRO A 584 40.48 20.94 -2.04
C PRO A 584 39.36 21.13 -0.99
N GLY A 585 38.09 21.02 -1.39
CA GLY A 585 36.96 21.37 -0.55
C GLY A 585 36.61 22.87 -0.51
N GLY A 586 37.25 23.69 -1.35
CA GLY A 586 36.87 25.08 -1.65
C GLY A 586 37.27 26.16 -0.65
N ALA A 587 37.73 25.77 0.54
CA ALA A 587 38.15 26.74 1.55
C ALA A 587 39.35 27.59 1.06
N MET A 588 39.22 28.92 1.15
CA MET A 588 40.28 29.87 0.84
C MET A 588 41.51 29.64 1.72
N ALA A 589 42.69 29.61 1.12
CA ALA A 589 43.94 29.49 1.85
C ALA A 589 44.36 30.82 2.49
N THR A 590 44.89 30.73 3.71
CA THR A 590 45.54 31.81 4.45
C THR A 590 46.83 31.27 5.05
N GLY A 591 47.85 32.11 5.22
CA GLY A 591 49.16 31.65 5.67
C GLY A 591 49.88 30.84 4.59
N TRP A 592 50.78 29.94 5.01
CA TRP A 592 51.56 29.08 4.11
C TRP A 592 50.70 27.94 3.56
N TYR A 593 50.82 27.66 2.27
CA TYR A 593 50.18 26.52 1.61
C TYR A 593 51.02 26.03 0.43
N GLN A 594 50.81 24.78 0.02
CA GLN A 594 51.56 24.15 -1.05
C GLN A 594 50.62 23.76 -2.21
N VAL A 595 51.05 24.05 -3.44
CA VAL A 595 50.34 23.68 -4.68
C VAL A 595 51.34 23.00 -5.61
N GLY A 596 51.08 21.74 -5.98
CA GLY A 596 51.96 20.98 -6.88
C GLY A 596 53.43 20.91 -6.41
N GLY A 597 53.66 20.84 -5.09
CA GLY A 597 55.01 20.82 -4.51
C GLY A 597 55.64 22.20 -4.28
N THR A 598 55.05 23.28 -4.79
CA THR A 598 55.56 24.66 -4.61
C THR A 598 54.87 25.35 -3.45
N TRP A 599 55.63 26.00 -2.57
CA TRP A 599 55.10 26.79 -1.45
C TRP A 599 54.68 28.20 -1.87
N TYR A 600 53.58 28.67 -1.29
CA TYR A 600 53.00 30.00 -1.45
C TYR A 600 52.57 30.53 -0.08
N LEU A 601 52.41 31.84 0.02
CA LEU A 601 51.98 32.51 1.25
C LEU A 601 50.85 33.48 0.94
N SER A 602 49.75 33.39 1.68
CA SER A 602 48.64 34.37 1.65
C SER A 602 48.53 35.10 2.98
N ASN A 603 48.06 36.35 2.95
CA ASN A 603 47.75 37.11 4.16
C ASN A 603 46.44 36.63 4.82
N GLY A 604 46.00 37.30 5.90
CA GLY A 604 44.78 36.96 6.63
C GLY A 604 43.47 37.14 5.83
N SER A 605 43.48 37.93 4.75
CA SER A 605 42.35 38.03 3.82
C SER A 605 42.44 37.03 2.66
N GLY A 606 43.44 36.16 2.66
CA GLY A 606 43.68 35.14 1.62
C GLY A 606 44.41 35.64 0.37
N ALA A 607 44.76 36.93 0.30
CA ALA A 607 45.47 37.50 -0.83
C ALA A 607 46.89 36.93 -0.89
N MET A 608 47.25 36.35 -2.03
CA MET A 608 48.58 35.79 -2.29
C MET A 608 49.65 36.89 -2.22
N LEU A 609 50.67 36.68 -1.40
CA LEU A 609 51.77 37.59 -1.19
C LEU A 609 52.89 37.38 -2.22
N THR A 610 53.63 38.45 -2.50
CA THR A 610 54.83 38.45 -3.33
C THR A 610 55.94 39.29 -2.66
N GLY A 611 57.17 39.18 -3.13
CA GLY A 611 58.33 39.89 -2.60
C GLY A 611 58.86 39.31 -1.28
N TRP A 612 59.65 40.11 -0.55
CA TRP A 612 60.19 39.74 0.75
C TRP A 612 59.11 39.70 1.84
N GLN A 613 59.07 38.62 2.61
CA GLN A 613 58.11 38.42 3.69
C GLN A 613 58.84 37.96 4.96
N ASN A 614 58.59 38.62 6.08
CA ASN A 614 59.09 38.21 7.39
C ASN A 614 57.98 37.48 8.13
N VAL A 615 58.16 36.18 8.35
CA VAL A 615 57.21 35.35 9.09
C VAL A 615 57.91 34.85 10.35
N ASN A 616 57.45 35.32 11.51
CA ASN A 616 57.98 34.96 12.84
C ASN A 616 59.51 35.13 12.95
N GLY A 617 60.06 36.23 12.41
CA GLY A 617 61.50 36.53 12.47
C GLY A 617 62.34 35.88 11.38
N THR A 618 61.77 35.01 10.54
CA THR A 618 62.46 34.39 9.40
C THR A 618 62.06 35.08 8.10
N TRP A 619 63.04 35.42 7.26
CA TRP A 619 62.80 36.04 5.96
C TRP A 619 62.65 35.00 4.86
N TYR A 620 61.66 35.21 4.00
CA TYR A 620 61.37 34.42 2.81
C TYR A 620 61.19 35.36 1.62
N TYR A 621 61.44 34.88 0.41
CA TYR A 621 61.14 35.63 -0.80
C TYR A 621 60.12 34.87 -1.66
N LEU A 622 59.00 35.51 -1.96
CA LEU A 622 57.96 35.00 -2.84
C LEU A 622 58.14 35.68 -4.20
N ARG A 623 58.31 34.89 -5.27
CA ARG A 623 58.47 35.43 -6.63
C ARG A 623 57.20 36.19 -7.08
N SER A 624 57.24 36.87 -8.22
CA SER A 624 56.05 37.56 -8.76
C SER A 624 54.88 36.62 -9.05
N SER A 625 55.15 35.33 -9.28
CA SER A 625 54.16 34.26 -9.38
C SER A 625 53.62 33.77 -8.02
N GLY A 626 54.12 34.30 -6.91
CA GLY A 626 53.84 33.86 -5.55
C GLY A 626 54.68 32.66 -5.09
N ALA A 627 55.39 31.97 -5.99
CA ALA A 627 56.19 30.81 -5.63
C ALA A 627 57.34 31.18 -4.69
N MET A 628 57.49 30.46 -3.58
CA MET A 628 58.60 30.62 -2.65
C MET A 628 59.93 30.32 -3.35
N ALA A 629 60.89 31.23 -3.23
CA ALA A 629 62.22 31.05 -3.77
C ALA A 629 63.05 30.11 -2.89
N GLU A 630 63.80 29.24 -3.54
CA GLU A 630 64.80 28.37 -2.94
C GLU A 630 66.13 28.49 -3.70
N GLY A 631 67.23 28.16 -3.04
CA GLY A 631 68.58 28.27 -3.55
C GLY A 631 69.06 29.72 -3.72
N TRP A 632 69.98 29.92 -4.66
CA TRP A 632 70.50 31.24 -5.00
C TRP A 632 69.43 32.11 -5.69
N LEU A 633 69.23 33.31 -5.18
CA LEU A 633 68.31 34.31 -5.71
C LEU A 633 69.04 35.63 -5.96
N LYS A 634 68.96 36.16 -7.18
CA LYS A 634 69.51 37.47 -7.53
C LYS A 634 68.40 38.51 -7.65
N LEU A 635 68.45 39.56 -6.85
CA LEU A 635 67.51 40.68 -6.88
C LEU A 635 68.27 42.00 -6.97
N GLY A 636 67.97 42.82 -7.98
CA GLY A 636 68.59 44.16 -8.12
C GLY A 636 70.12 44.15 -8.09
N GLY A 637 70.75 43.09 -8.62
CA GLY A 637 72.21 42.91 -8.61
C GLY A 637 72.79 42.19 -7.39
N THR A 638 72.01 42.05 -6.31
CA THR A 638 72.44 41.42 -5.05
C THR A 638 72.04 39.94 -5.01
N TRP A 639 72.94 39.07 -4.58
CA TRP A 639 72.66 37.65 -4.36
C TRP A 639 72.24 37.36 -2.92
N TYR A 640 71.26 36.50 -2.77
CA TYR A 640 70.74 35.96 -1.51
C TYR A 640 70.69 34.44 -1.63
N TYR A 641 70.72 33.74 -0.51
CA TYR A 641 70.53 32.29 -0.48
C TYR A 641 69.35 31.90 0.39
N LEU A 642 68.35 31.24 -0.21
CA LEU A 642 67.15 30.75 0.46
C LEU A 642 67.33 29.23 0.64
N GLN A 643 67.32 28.75 1.87
CA GLN A 643 67.61 27.36 2.19
C GLN A 643 66.64 26.41 1.46
N PRO A 644 67.11 25.52 0.56
CA PRO A 644 66.25 24.57 -0.13
C PRO A 644 65.38 23.74 0.84
N GLY A 645 64.14 23.48 0.44
CA GLY A 645 63.11 22.81 1.23
C GLY A 645 62.37 23.70 2.25
N SER A 646 63.06 24.66 2.89
CA SER A 646 62.44 25.56 3.88
C SER A 646 62.18 26.97 3.37
N GLY A 647 62.92 27.43 2.35
CA GLY A 647 62.89 28.79 1.83
C GLY A 647 63.46 29.86 2.78
N ALA A 648 63.95 29.48 3.96
CA ALA A 648 64.48 30.44 4.94
C ALA A 648 65.74 31.13 4.41
N MET A 649 65.76 32.46 4.42
CA MET A 649 66.92 33.24 4.01
C MET A 649 68.09 32.99 4.96
N ARG A 650 69.23 32.58 4.41
CA ARG A 650 70.46 32.35 5.17
C ARG A 650 71.20 33.66 5.42
N THR A 651 71.75 33.77 6.63
CA THR A 651 72.75 34.77 7.02
C THR A 651 73.98 34.04 7.57
N GLY A 652 75.10 34.75 7.66
CA GLY A 652 76.38 34.23 8.12
C GLY A 652 77.07 33.31 7.11
N TRP A 653 77.93 32.42 7.63
CA TRP A 653 78.68 31.47 6.81
C TRP A 653 77.76 30.39 6.19
N LEU A 654 77.98 30.13 4.91
CA LEU A 654 77.28 29.12 4.13
C LEU A 654 78.29 28.27 3.36
N GLN A 655 78.22 26.95 3.51
CA GLN A 655 79.03 26.02 2.72
C GLN A 655 78.11 25.24 1.77
N LEU A 656 78.43 25.25 0.47
CA LEU A 656 77.74 24.49 -0.57
C LEU A 656 78.78 23.76 -1.40
N ASP A 657 78.66 22.43 -1.51
CA ASP A 657 79.53 21.58 -2.31
C ASP A 657 81.04 21.88 -2.13
N GLY A 658 81.44 22.07 -0.86
CA GLY A 658 82.83 22.38 -0.47
C GLY A 658 83.24 23.85 -0.61
N THR A 659 82.43 24.70 -1.23
CA THR A 659 82.70 26.14 -1.39
C THR A 659 82.06 26.95 -0.26
N TRP A 660 82.84 27.85 0.36
CA TRP A 660 82.36 28.76 1.40
C TRP A 660 81.92 30.10 0.81
N TYR A 661 80.80 30.60 1.34
CA TYR A 661 80.20 31.91 1.06
C TYR A 661 79.89 32.59 2.40
N TYR A 662 79.75 33.91 2.38
CA TYR A 662 79.25 34.67 3.52
C TYR A 662 78.09 35.57 3.13
N LEU A 663 76.99 35.47 3.87
CA LEU A 663 75.78 36.27 3.72
C LEU A 663 75.74 37.25 4.88
N SER A 664 75.65 38.56 4.61
CA SER A 664 75.59 39.58 5.66
C SER A 664 74.31 39.47 6.50
N GLY A 665 74.16 40.31 7.53
CA GLY A 665 72.96 40.34 8.38
C GLY A 665 71.65 40.63 7.63
N SER A 666 71.72 41.26 6.45
CA SER A 666 70.56 41.44 5.54
C SER A 666 70.34 40.28 4.57
N GLY A 667 71.17 39.23 4.64
CA GLY A 667 71.17 38.09 3.71
C GLY A 667 71.93 38.33 2.41
N ALA A 668 72.44 39.54 2.16
CA ALA A 668 73.19 39.85 0.95
C ALA A 668 74.55 39.14 0.95
N MET A 669 74.85 38.40 -0.12
CA MET A 669 76.13 37.73 -0.36
C MET A 669 77.22 38.78 -0.56
N VAL A 670 78.29 38.68 0.23
CA VAL A 670 79.42 39.61 0.14
C VAL A 670 80.42 39.18 -0.93
N THR A 671 81.14 40.15 -1.49
CA THR A 671 82.26 39.95 -2.41
C THR A 671 83.44 40.83 -1.99
N GLY A 672 84.63 40.58 -2.54
CA GLY A 672 85.84 41.34 -2.23
C GLY A 672 86.37 41.05 -0.81
N ARG A 673 87.23 41.94 -0.31
CA ARG A 673 87.87 41.82 1.00
C ARG A 673 86.90 42.25 2.11
N GLN A 674 86.63 41.36 3.07
CA GLN A 674 85.65 41.52 4.15
C GLN A 674 86.29 41.20 5.50
N ILE A 675 85.78 41.81 6.58
CA ILE A 675 86.17 41.50 7.96
C ILE A 675 84.99 40.81 8.64
N ILE A 676 85.17 39.57 9.07
CA ILE A 676 84.15 38.73 9.70
C ILE A 676 84.74 38.18 11.00
N ASP A 677 84.09 38.44 12.12
CA ASP A 677 84.54 38.03 13.46
C ASP A 677 86.02 38.38 13.75
N GLY A 678 86.46 39.57 13.30
CA GLY A 678 87.81 40.08 13.50
C GLY A 678 88.88 39.51 12.55
N LYS A 679 88.51 38.64 11.60
CA LYS A 679 89.41 38.05 10.59
C LYS A 679 89.11 38.59 9.20
N VAL A 680 90.16 38.77 8.40
CA VAL A 680 90.06 39.22 7.01
C VAL A 680 89.88 38.02 6.09
N TYR A 681 88.83 38.05 5.27
CA TYR A 681 88.55 37.06 4.23
C TYR A 681 88.41 37.77 2.87
N SER A 682 88.79 37.10 1.79
CA SER A 682 88.62 37.62 0.43
C SER A 682 87.64 36.73 -0.33
N PHE A 683 86.58 37.31 -0.89
CA PHE A 683 85.59 36.59 -1.68
C PHE A 683 85.68 37.02 -3.15
N ALA A 684 85.61 36.06 -4.07
CA ALA A 684 85.56 36.34 -5.50
C ALA A 684 84.24 37.04 -5.88
N LEU A 685 84.13 37.53 -7.13
CA LEU A 685 82.91 38.20 -7.61
C LEU A 685 81.67 37.29 -7.63
N ASN A 686 81.86 35.96 -7.67
CA ASN A 686 80.81 34.97 -7.53
C ASN A 686 80.51 34.60 -6.05
N GLY A 687 81.15 35.29 -5.09
CA GLY A 687 80.96 35.11 -3.65
C GLY A 687 81.72 33.95 -3.01
N ALA A 688 82.48 33.17 -3.79
CA ALA A 688 83.28 32.07 -3.24
C ALA A 688 84.47 32.61 -2.42
N LEU A 689 84.70 32.04 -1.24
CA LEU A 689 85.87 32.34 -0.43
C LEU A 689 87.15 31.95 -1.20
N ALA A 690 88.01 32.93 -1.45
CA ALA A 690 89.34 32.72 -2.00
C ALA A 690 90.27 32.23 -0.88
N GLY A 691 91.03 31.16 -1.18
CA GLY A 691 91.99 30.53 -0.26
C GLY A 691 93.16 31.42 0.12
#